data_AF-A0A9D6Q3N4-F1
#
_entry.id   AF-A0A9D6Q3N4-F1
#
_cell.length_a   1.000
_cell.length_b   1.000
_cell.length_c   1.000
_cell.angle_alpha   90.00
_cell.angle_beta   90.00
_cell.angle_gamma   90.00
#
_symmetry.space_group_name_H-M   'P 1'
#
loop_
_entity.id
_entity.type
_entity.pdbx_description
1 polymer ?
#
loop_
_entity_poly.entity_id
_entity_poly.type
_entity_poly.pdbx_seq_one_letter_code
_entity_poly.pdbx_strand_id
1 'polypeptide(L)'
;MTKQLKAAFLWHMHQPYYIDPLTMRASMPWVRLHGIKSYYDMVRILDEFPAIRVTFNLVPSFLKQLLLYIDNSVKDTFMEYSLKPASDLTEDERRFILANFFMMNWETIIAPHKKYLRLLEKRGRHVDARVINDAVKSFSDEDMRDLQVWFNLGWFGFKAEEDFEELKELKKKGRGFSEDEKSRIINIQSEVLKKIIPAYKAAEERGQIEITTSPFYHPIMPLVFNTEFARRALPDNPMPERFSSSEDAASQIRLSIEFHEQIFGRRPKGMWPSEGSVCPEIIPLLREAGIEWTATDEGILFRTIGKKDKAGYLYKPYRAVYNDSGISVIFRDQGLSDLIGFTYSRNPQSAAASDLIHHLHEIRNASSDKAPLVTIILDGENPWENYPNNGRDFLRHLYNELTNADGIETVRISDYLNENPPQDTLENIHSGSWINSNFAIWIGSYEKNLGWEYLKRTRETLKEAEASGGYPASEISRCYDAIYMAEGSDWFWWYGDDFSSDNDAEFDRLFRMHLSTVYKILKMDIPSYLETPIIQFHEVKPERVPVGFISPTLDGRITDYFEWLEAGCIISRRHRGTMYKSERFLDEIYYGFDLNNLYIRLDPILNLELEEDITAKIVVFDDWEFRMVFPFGKKDVASYTLFKAGNGRIEKIKDIDKINYNRIIELSIPFSELNLKAGDAAKINIKLEKGEMEIERYPQKGFILLTVPDENFEKIMWRV
;
A
#
# COMPACT_ATOMS: atom_id res chain seq x y z
N MET A 1 27.39 22.34 -29.73
CA MET A 1 26.75 22.41 -28.40
C MET A 1 26.88 21.04 -27.78
N THR A 2 27.43 20.96 -26.57
CA THR A 2 27.56 19.72 -25.78
C THR A 2 26.17 19.23 -25.38
N LYS A 3 26.00 17.91 -25.33
CA LYS A 3 24.75 17.27 -24.93
C LYS A 3 24.52 17.45 -23.43
N GLN A 4 23.30 17.84 -23.03
CA GLN A 4 22.95 18.07 -21.63
C GLN A 4 21.70 17.28 -21.28
N LEU A 5 21.82 16.30 -20.38
CA LEU A 5 20.67 15.51 -19.93
C LEU A 5 19.82 16.34 -18.95
N LYS A 6 18.50 16.23 -19.08
CA LYS A 6 17.54 16.89 -18.21
C LYS A 6 16.91 15.84 -17.29
N ALA A 7 17.11 15.97 -15.99
CA ALA A 7 16.52 15.09 -14.97
C ALA A 7 15.31 15.77 -14.34
N ALA A 8 14.12 15.21 -14.52
CA ALA A 8 12.89 15.71 -13.93
C ALA A 8 12.44 14.79 -12.80
N PHE A 9 12.47 15.30 -11.58
CA PHE A 9 11.91 14.61 -10.41
C PHE A 9 10.46 15.04 -10.22
N LEU A 10 9.55 14.08 -10.03
CA LEU A 10 8.19 14.30 -9.57
C LEU A 10 7.98 13.51 -8.29
N TRP A 11 7.85 14.22 -7.16
CA TRP A 11 7.47 13.62 -5.88
C TRP A 11 5.96 13.72 -5.69
N HIS A 12 5.31 12.57 -5.64
CA HIS A 12 3.87 12.47 -5.45
C HIS A 12 3.52 12.43 -3.96
N MET A 13 2.86 13.48 -3.45
CA MET A 13 2.50 13.62 -2.04
C MET A 13 1.00 13.36 -1.87
N HIS A 14 0.65 12.20 -1.33
CA HIS A 14 -0.72 11.72 -1.25
C HIS A 14 -1.04 11.10 0.11
N GLN A 15 -2.29 11.29 0.53
CA GLN A 15 -2.87 10.60 1.67
C GLN A 15 -4.35 10.29 1.36
N PRO A 16 -4.82 9.05 1.62
CA PRO A 16 -6.24 8.73 1.62
C PRO A 16 -7.06 9.69 2.49
N TYR A 17 -8.37 9.77 2.25
CA TYR A 17 -9.25 10.64 3.03
C TYR A 17 -9.75 9.94 4.30
N TYR A 18 -9.13 10.23 5.45
CA TYR A 18 -9.37 9.52 6.71
C TYR A 18 -10.48 10.11 7.59
N ILE A 19 -11.03 11.27 7.21
CA ILE A 19 -11.94 12.04 8.07
C ILE A 19 -13.37 11.55 7.86
N ASP A 20 -14.03 11.19 8.96
CA ASP A 20 -15.48 10.99 8.97
C ASP A 20 -16.17 12.36 8.86
N PRO A 21 -16.92 12.62 7.77
CA PRO A 21 -17.55 13.92 7.52
C PRO A 21 -18.69 14.26 8.49
N LEU A 22 -19.14 13.31 9.32
CA LEU A 22 -20.18 13.52 10.33
C LEU A 22 -19.58 13.83 11.70
N THR A 23 -18.54 13.09 12.10
CA THR A 23 -17.92 13.26 13.43
C THR A 23 -16.76 14.24 13.44
N MET A 24 -16.24 14.63 12.27
CA MET A 24 -15.04 15.45 12.12
C MET A 24 -13.84 14.88 12.89
N ARG A 25 -13.71 13.56 12.86
CA ARG A 25 -12.58 12.81 13.42
C ARG A 25 -11.85 12.06 12.32
N ALA A 26 -10.53 12.07 12.39
CA ALA A 26 -9.69 11.25 11.53
C ALA A 26 -9.43 9.91 12.22
N SER A 27 -9.64 8.79 11.53
CA SER A 27 -9.34 7.49 12.14
C SER A 27 -7.85 7.18 12.18
N MET A 28 -7.08 7.75 11.25
CA MET A 28 -5.65 7.53 11.11
C MET A 28 -4.85 8.85 11.15
N PRO A 29 -3.59 8.80 11.63
CA PRO A 29 -2.80 9.99 11.91
C PRO A 29 -1.92 10.43 10.74
N TRP A 30 -1.98 9.74 9.59
CA TRP A 30 -0.96 9.78 8.55
C TRP A 30 -0.80 11.15 7.89
N VAL A 31 -1.88 11.92 7.71
CA VAL A 31 -1.83 13.32 7.25
C VAL A 31 -0.95 14.17 8.18
N ARG A 32 -1.13 14.03 9.50
CA ARG A 32 -0.33 14.77 10.50
C ARG A 32 1.11 14.27 10.52
N LEU A 33 1.31 12.95 10.58
CA LEU A 33 2.63 12.35 10.81
C LEU A 33 3.54 12.44 9.59
N HIS A 34 3.06 12.16 8.37
CA HIS A 34 3.84 12.41 7.16
C HIS A 34 3.99 13.90 6.84
N GLY A 35 3.01 14.72 7.26
CA GLY A 35 3.08 16.18 7.20
C GLY A 35 4.34 16.74 7.87
N ILE A 36 4.58 16.37 9.13
CA ILE A 36 5.72 16.86 9.92
C ILE A 36 7.07 16.21 9.58
N LYS A 37 7.06 15.27 8.64
CA LYS A 37 8.21 14.48 8.19
C LYS A 37 8.43 14.68 6.71
N SER A 38 7.94 13.76 5.89
CA SER A 38 8.14 13.68 4.46
C SER A 38 7.76 14.99 3.75
N TYR A 39 6.56 15.51 3.99
CA TYR A 39 6.04 16.63 3.20
C TYR A 39 6.73 17.94 3.51
N TYR A 40 7.13 18.14 4.77
CA TYR A 40 7.87 19.31 5.17
C TYR A 40 9.35 19.23 4.82
N ASP A 41 9.99 18.10 5.10
CA ASP A 41 11.42 17.86 4.86
C ASP A 41 11.76 18.01 3.37
N MET A 42 10.96 17.41 2.50
CA MET A 42 11.23 17.32 1.06
C MET A 42 11.27 18.68 0.36
N VAL A 43 10.46 19.65 0.77
CA VAL A 43 10.53 21.01 0.22
C VAL A 43 11.61 21.84 0.90
N ARG A 44 11.79 21.70 2.23
CA ARG A 44 12.74 22.51 3.00
C ARG A 44 14.20 22.11 2.77
N ILE A 45 14.50 20.87 2.38
CA ILE A 45 15.87 20.48 2.02
C ILE A 45 16.38 21.25 0.79
N LEU A 46 15.49 21.70 -0.09
CA LEU A 46 15.86 22.48 -1.28
C LEU A 46 16.45 23.86 -0.94
N ASP A 47 16.22 24.38 0.27
CA ASP A 47 16.85 25.61 0.74
C ASP A 47 18.39 25.50 0.79
N GLU A 48 18.93 24.29 0.91
CA GLU A 48 20.37 24.00 0.88
C GLU A 48 20.92 23.93 -0.55
N PHE A 49 20.07 23.71 -1.56
CA PHE A 49 20.45 23.41 -2.94
C PHE A 49 19.71 24.29 -3.96
N PRO A 50 19.99 25.61 -4.01
CA PRO A 50 19.23 26.58 -4.81
C PRO A 50 19.24 26.34 -6.33
N ALA A 51 20.21 25.56 -6.83
CA ALA A 51 20.31 25.17 -8.24
C ALA A 51 19.37 24.02 -8.63
N ILE A 52 18.94 23.20 -7.66
CA ILE A 52 18.10 22.04 -7.92
C ILE A 52 16.68 22.48 -8.26
N ARG A 53 16.11 21.86 -9.29
CA ARG A 53 14.72 22.06 -9.75
C ARG A 53 13.94 20.76 -9.63
N VAL A 54 12.72 20.85 -9.13
CA VAL A 54 11.89 19.69 -8.78
C VAL A 54 10.41 20.00 -9.05
N THR A 55 9.64 19.01 -9.45
CA THR A 55 8.18 19.09 -9.49
C THR A 55 7.59 18.35 -8.27
N PHE A 56 6.65 18.97 -7.57
CA PHE A 56 5.91 18.36 -6.49
C PHE A 56 4.44 18.24 -6.87
N ASN A 57 3.89 17.04 -6.75
CA ASN A 57 2.47 16.82 -6.93
C ASN A 57 1.78 16.73 -5.57
N LEU A 58 0.92 17.70 -5.24
CA LEU A 58 0.19 17.72 -3.96
C LEU A 58 -1.26 17.34 -4.22
N VAL A 59 -1.68 16.18 -3.71
CA VAL A 59 -3.06 15.70 -3.92
C VAL A 59 -4.06 16.57 -3.11
N PRO A 60 -5.18 17.01 -3.71
CA PRO A 60 -6.16 17.85 -3.02
C PRO A 60 -6.74 17.23 -1.74
N SER A 61 -7.00 15.92 -1.71
CA SER A 61 -7.48 15.20 -0.52
C SER A 61 -6.53 15.34 0.67
N PHE A 62 -5.22 15.27 0.44
CA PHE A 62 -4.21 15.51 1.46
C PHE A 62 -4.28 16.96 1.96
N LEU A 63 -4.26 17.94 1.05
CA LEU A 63 -4.29 19.36 1.40
C LEU A 63 -5.58 19.77 2.14
N LYS A 64 -6.73 19.23 1.74
CA LYS A 64 -8.03 19.45 2.41
C LYS A 64 -7.98 19.00 3.87
N GLN A 65 -7.44 17.81 4.13
CA GLN A 65 -7.28 17.30 5.49
C GLN A 65 -6.25 18.09 6.28
N LEU A 66 -5.11 18.45 5.66
CA LEU A 66 -4.06 19.24 6.30
C LEU A 66 -4.60 20.58 6.83
N LEU A 67 -5.45 21.27 6.07
CA LEU A 67 -6.06 22.53 6.50
C LEU A 67 -6.95 22.35 7.74
N LEU A 68 -7.71 21.26 7.81
CA LEU A 68 -8.54 20.91 8.98
C LEU A 68 -7.67 20.60 10.22
N TYR A 69 -6.46 20.07 10.04
CA TYR A 69 -5.51 19.93 11.16
C TYR A 69 -4.95 21.29 11.59
N ILE A 70 -4.63 22.16 10.62
CA ILE A 70 -4.05 23.48 10.88
C ILE A 70 -5.02 24.39 11.67
N ASP A 71 -6.31 24.33 11.35
CA ASP A 71 -7.34 25.12 12.03
C ASP A 71 -7.88 24.47 13.32
N ASN A 72 -7.40 23.26 13.65
CA ASN A 72 -7.82 22.41 14.78
C ASN A 72 -9.28 21.93 14.72
N SER A 73 -9.89 21.90 13.53
CA SER A 73 -11.25 21.36 13.32
C SER A 73 -11.30 19.84 13.35
N VAL A 74 -10.17 19.16 13.11
CA VAL A 74 -10.05 17.70 13.20
C VAL A 74 -8.95 17.30 14.18
N LYS A 75 -9.18 16.17 14.85
CA LYS A 75 -8.14 15.42 15.57
C LYS A 75 -8.21 13.95 15.14
N ASP A 76 -7.07 13.30 15.16
CA ASP A 76 -7.00 11.85 15.06
C ASP A 76 -6.98 11.16 16.43
N THR A 77 -7.45 9.92 16.46
CA THR A 77 -7.46 9.07 17.65
C THR A 77 -6.08 8.96 18.31
N PHE A 78 -5.00 8.93 17.52
CA PHE A 78 -3.64 8.82 18.05
C PHE A 78 -3.23 10.11 18.77
N MET A 79 -3.61 11.29 18.28
CA MET A 79 -3.40 12.57 18.94
C MET A 79 -4.22 12.65 20.24
N GLU A 80 -5.49 12.24 20.21
CA GLU A 80 -6.34 12.21 21.41
C GLU A 80 -5.71 11.35 22.51
N TYR A 81 -5.28 10.14 22.17
CA TYR A 81 -4.60 9.24 23.11
C TYR A 81 -3.18 9.64 23.44
N SER A 82 -2.50 10.43 22.59
CA SER A 82 -1.21 11.02 22.93
C SER A 82 -1.36 12.10 23.99
N LEU A 83 -2.42 12.91 23.94
CA LEU A 83 -2.62 14.03 24.86
C LEU A 83 -3.21 13.62 26.22
N LYS A 84 -3.99 12.54 26.28
CA LYS A 84 -4.60 12.08 27.53
C LYS A 84 -3.53 11.75 28.59
N PRO A 85 -3.64 12.25 29.84
CA PRO A 85 -2.69 11.90 30.90
C PRO A 85 -2.59 10.39 31.08
N ALA A 86 -1.37 9.88 31.27
CA ALA A 86 -1.17 8.41 31.28
C ALA A 86 -1.87 7.71 32.44
N SER A 87 -2.09 8.42 33.56
CA SER A 87 -2.87 7.97 34.71
C SER A 87 -4.36 7.81 34.43
N ASP A 88 -4.87 8.50 33.40
CA ASP A 88 -6.30 8.58 33.09
C ASP A 88 -6.68 7.66 31.93
N LEU A 89 -5.69 6.97 31.34
CA LEU A 89 -5.90 6.00 30.27
C LEU A 89 -6.68 4.79 30.80
N THR A 90 -7.78 4.46 30.12
CA THR A 90 -8.49 3.21 30.36
C THR A 90 -7.65 2.03 29.89
N GLU A 91 -8.00 0.82 30.32
CA GLU A 91 -7.28 -0.37 29.88
C GLU A 91 -7.32 -0.52 28.34
N ASP A 92 -8.46 -0.30 27.70
CA ASP A 92 -8.62 -0.34 26.24
C ASP A 92 -7.77 0.70 25.51
N GLU A 93 -7.68 1.92 26.04
CA GLU A 93 -6.81 2.97 25.48
C GLU A 93 -5.33 2.60 25.62
N ARG A 94 -4.94 1.94 26.72
CA ARG A 94 -3.58 1.39 26.87
C ARG A 94 -3.31 0.29 25.85
N ARG A 95 -4.28 -0.61 25.60
CA ARG A 95 -4.17 -1.65 24.56
C ARG A 95 -3.96 -1.02 23.19
N PHE A 96 -4.74 0.01 22.87
CA PHE A 96 -4.61 0.75 21.63
C PHE A 96 -3.21 1.34 21.48
N ILE A 97 -2.72 2.06 22.50
CA ILE A 97 -1.38 2.66 22.46
C ILE A 97 -0.32 1.57 22.25
N LEU A 98 -0.37 0.47 23.00
CA LEU A 98 0.62 -0.61 22.89
C LEU A 98 0.59 -1.33 21.53
N ALA A 99 -0.58 -1.41 20.89
CA ALA A 99 -0.72 -1.97 19.56
C ALA A 99 -0.20 -1.02 18.46
N ASN A 100 -0.39 0.30 18.61
CA ASN A 100 -0.26 1.23 17.50
C ASN A 100 0.92 2.22 17.63
N PHE A 101 1.43 2.49 18.84
CA PHE A 101 2.46 3.51 19.06
C PHE A 101 3.89 3.03 18.73
N PHE A 102 4.00 1.92 17.99
CA PHE A 102 5.22 1.43 17.37
C PHE A 102 5.09 1.32 15.84
N MET A 103 4.03 1.87 15.24
CA MET A 103 3.80 1.88 13.79
C MET A 103 4.75 2.86 13.10
N MET A 104 5.99 2.45 12.90
CA MET A 104 7.06 3.12 12.17
C MET A 104 8.17 2.09 11.93
N ASN A 105 9.14 2.36 11.06
CA ASN A 105 10.25 1.42 10.86
C ASN A 105 11.08 1.21 12.16
N TRP A 106 11.10 -0.02 12.67
CA TRP A 106 11.78 -0.34 13.94
C TRP A 106 13.30 -0.27 13.85
N GLU A 107 13.88 -0.59 12.70
CA GLU A 107 15.33 -0.64 12.50
C GLU A 107 15.94 0.75 12.39
N THR A 108 15.31 1.63 11.60
CA THR A 108 15.88 2.94 11.25
C THR A 108 15.40 4.07 12.17
N ILE A 109 14.25 3.90 12.85
CA ILE A 109 13.66 4.95 13.70
C ILE A 109 13.69 4.56 15.17
N ILE A 110 13.27 3.35 15.53
CA ILE A 110 13.16 2.95 16.95
C ILE A 110 14.50 2.50 17.52
N ALA A 111 15.18 1.57 16.86
CA ALA A 111 16.42 0.95 17.35
C ALA A 111 17.55 1.96 17.65
N PRO A 112 17.73 3.06 16.90
CA PRO A 112 18.71 4.09 17.24
C PRO A 112 18.48 4.75 18.62
N HIS A 113 17.24 4.72 19.12
CA HIS A 113 16.84 5.32 20.38
C HIS A 113 16.67 4.24 21.47
N LYS A 114 17.77 3.93 22.19
CA LYS A 114 17.81 2.87 23.23
C LYS A 114 16.64 2.86 24.23
N LYS A 115 16.10 4.04 24.58
CA LYS A 115 14.98 4.16 25.53
C LYS A 115 13.64 3.79 24.89
N TYR A 116 13.45 4.15 23.63
CA TYR A 116 12.28 3.74 22.86
C TYR A 116 12.33 2.24 22.53
N LEU A 117 13.49 1.75 22.11
CA LEU A 117 13.72 0.31 21.88
C LEU A 117 13.41 -0.52 23.12
N ARG A 118 13.76 -0.05 24.32
CA ARG A 118 13.39 -0.74 25.57
C ARG A 118 11.88 -0.89 25.75
N LEU A 119 11.08 0.13 25.37
CA LEU A 119 9.62 0.05 25.44
C LEU A 119 9.08 -0.96 24.42
N LEU A 120 9.65 -0.99 23.22
CA LEU A 120 9.33 -1.99 22.19
C LEU A 120 9.64 -3.41 22.70
N GLU A 121 10.84 -3.64 23.25
CA GLU A 121 11.23 -4.92 23.83
C GLU A 121 10.33 -5.34 25.00
N LYS A 122 9.89 -4.37 25.81
CA LYS A 122 8.94 -4.61 26.91
C LYS A 122 7.55 -5.00 26.41
N ARG A 123 7.06 -4.36 25.33
CA ARG A 123 5.78 -4.71 24.69
C ARG A 123 5.85 -6.10 24.03
N GLY A 124 7.04 -6.51 23.60
CA GLY A 124 7.26 -7.67 22.75
C GLY A 124 7.28 -7.25 21.28
N ARG A 125 7.66 -8.17 20.38
CA ARG A 125 7.74 -7.88 18.92
C ARG A 125 6.52 -8.35 18.13
N HIS A 126 5.55 -9.03 18.75
CA HIS A 126 4.30 -9.42 18.09
C HIS A 126 3.18 -8.49 18.51
N VAL A 127 2.27 -8.26 17.58
CA VAL A 127 1.10 -7.42 17.76
C VAL A 127 -0.13 -8.31 17.60
N ASP A 128 -0.35 -9.20 18.57
CA ASP A 128 -1.58 -9.97 18.67
C ASP A 128 -2.31 -9.66 20.00
N ALA A 129 -3.60 -9.98 20.03
CA ALA A 129 -4.45 -9.64 21.17
C ALA A 129 -3.94 -10.23 22.50
N ARG A 130 -3.34 -11.42 22.50
CA ARG A 130 -2.80 -12.04 23.72
C ARG A 130 -1.57 -11.26 24.20
N VAL A 131 -0.63 -10.98 23.30
CA VAL A 131 0.60 -10.25 23.63
C VAL A 131 0.28 -8.85 24.15
N ILE A 132 -0.66 -8.15 23.52
CA ILE A 132 -1.08 -6.82 23.99
C ILE A 132 -1.75 -6.91 25.37
N ASN A 133 -2.64 -7.89 25.60
CA ASN A 133 -3.29 -8.07 26.89
C ASN A 133 -2.31 -8.34 28.05
N ASP A 134 -1.22 -9.06 27.77
CA ASP A 134 -0.19 -9.29 28.77
C ASP A 134 0.75 -8.09 28.95
N ALA A 135 1.11 -7.42 27.85
CA ALA A 135 1.93 -6.22 27.89
C ALA A 135 1.28 -5.13 28.75
N VAL A 136 -0.02 -4.88 28.61
CA VAL A 136 -0.78 -3.85 29.35
C VAL A 136 -0.60 -3.97 30.87
N LYS A 137 -0.56 -5.20 31.40
CA LYS A 137 -0.39 -5.45 32.85
C LYS A 137 1.01 -5.06 33.35
N SER A 138 2.00 -5.05 32.46
CA SER A 138 3.40 -4.78 32.81
C SER A 138 3.79 -3.30 32.66
N PHE A 139 3.04 -2.50 31.89
CA PHE A 139 3.35 -1.10 31.62
C PHE A 139 2.82 -0.19 32.74
N SER A 140 3.74 0.56 33.35
CA SER A 140 3.40 1.60 34.32
C SER A 140 2.91 2.88 33.62
N ASP A 141 2.32 3.80 34.38
CA ASP A 141 1.91 5.12 33.87
C ASP A 141 3.10 5.90 33.29
N GLU A 142 4.29 5.74 33.88
CA GLU A 142 5.53 6.34 33.35
C GLU A 142 5.91 5.72 32.01
N ASP A 143 5.84 4.39 31.87
CA ASP A 143 6.13 3.72 30.59
C ASP A 143 5.13 4.14 29.51
N MET A 144 3.85 4.26 29.86
CA MET A 144 2.80 4.72 28.94
C MET A 144 3.04 6.16 28.50
N ARG A 145 3.38 7.06 29.43
CA ARG A 145 3.70 8.46 29.11
C ARG A 145 4.94 8.57 28.24
N ASP A 146 5.99 7.81 28.56
CA ASP A 146 7.20 7.78 27.76
C ASP A 146 6.93 7.23 26.36
N LEU A 147 6.06 6.23 26.21
CA LEU A 147 5.63 5.71 24.91
C LEU A 147 4.82 6.73 24.10
N GLN A 148 3.87 7.44 24.72
CA GLN A 148 3.12 8.52 24.07
C GLN A 148 4.07 9.59 23.51
N VAL A 149 5.10 9.95 24.28
CA VAL A 149 6.12 10.91 23.86
C VAL A 149 7.00 10.36 22.75
N TRP A 150 7.53 9.14 22.89
CA TRP A 150 8.44 8.56 21.91
C TRP A 150 7.81 8.31 20.56
N PHE A 151 6.54 7.87 20.52
CA PHE A 151 5.81 7.73 19.28
C PHE A 151 5.81 9.04 18.49
N ASN A 152 5.43 10.14 19.13
CA ASN A 152 5.37 11.44 18.47
C ASN A 152 6.76 12.02 18.17
N LEU A 153 7.77 11.79 19.00
CA LEU A 153 9.15 12.20 18.73
C LEU A 153 9.78 11.46 17.55
N GLY A 154 9.49 10.16 17.40
CA GLY A 154 10.00 9.33 16.31
C GLY A 154 9.51 9.76 14.93
N TRP A 155 8.35 10.43 14.88
CA TRP A 155 7.72 10.89 13.66
C TRP A 155 8.22 12.23 13.13
N PHE A 156 8.98 13.02 13.88
CA PHE A 156 9.51 14.28 13.33
C PHE A 156 10.54 14.05 12.22
N GLY A 157 10.38 14.84 11.17
CA GLY A 157 11.35 14.96 10.09
C GLY A 157 12.64 15.65 10.48
N PHE A 158 13.68 15.48 9.66
CA PHE A 158 14.99 16.06 9.94
C PHE A 158 14.99 17.59 9.86
N LYS A 159 14.10 18.22 9.07
CA LYS A 159 13.95 19.68 9.04
C LYS A 159 13.16 20.20 10.22
N ALA A 160 12.17 19.46 10.70
CA ALA A 160 11.50 19.82 11.95
C ALA A 160 12.49 19.81 13.13
N GLU A 161 13.37 18.81 13.21
CA GLU A 161 14.42 18.78 14.26
C GLU A 161 15.47 19.88 14.13
N GLU A 162 15.77 20.35 12.92
CA GLU A 162 16.64 21.51 12.70
C GLU A 162 15.98 22.82 13.14
N ASP A 163 14.69 22.99 12.82
CA ASP A 163 13.92 24.19 13.16
C ASP A 163 13.58 24.28 14.66
N PHE A 164 13.50 23.14 15.38
CA PHE A 164 13.08 23.05 16.78
C PHE A 164 14.08 22.25 17.62
N GLU A 165 15.10 22.93 18.16
CA GLU A 165 16.18 22.31 18.95
C GLU A 165 15.66 21.53 20.18
N GLU A 166 14.54 21.97 20.76
CA GLU A 166 13.84 21.31 21.88
C GLU A 166 13.56 19.81 21.60
N LEU A 167 13.31 19.43 20.33
CA LEU A 167 13.07 18.04 19.94
C LEU A 167 14.30 17.16 20.17
N LYS A 168 15.49 17.68 19.89
CA LYS A 168 16.76 16.95 20.12
C LYS A 168 17.04 16.81 21.61
N GLU A 169 16.75 17.86 22.39
CA GLU A 169 16.88 17.83 23.85
C GLU A 169 15.97 16.76 24.47
N LEU A 170 14.72 16.65 24.00
CA LEU A 170 13.77 15.62 24.44
C LEU A 170 14.22 14.21 24.03
N LYS A 171 14.68 14.01 22.79
CA LYS A 171 15.27 12.72 22.36
C LYS A 171 16.47 12.33 23.22
N LYS A 172 17.31 13.30 23.63
CA LYS A 172 18.45 13.09 24.52
C LYS A 172 18.02 12.75 25.95
N LYS A 173 16.99 13.40 26.49
CA LYS A 173 16.39 13.10 27.80
C LYS A 173 15.91 11.64 27.84
N GLY A 174 15.15 11.25 26.82
CA GLY A 174 14.81 9.88 26.47
C GLY A 174 13.89 9.10 27.42
N ARG A 175 13.62 9.55 28.65
CA ARG A 175 12.61 8.96 29.55
C ARG A 175 12.22 9.92 30.67
N GLY A 176 11.19 9.58 31.44
CA GLY A 176 10.73 10.39 32.56
C GLY A 176 10.18 11.72 32.08
N PHE A 177 9.43 11.68 30.97
CA PHE A 177 8.84 12.88 30.39
C PHE A 177 7.71 13.41 31.27
N SER A 178 7.43 14.71 31.21
CA SER A 178 6.27 15.32 31.86
C SER A 178 5.06 15.40 30.91
N GLU A 179 3.87 15.61 31.47
CA GLU A 179 2.65 15.88 30.69
C GLU A 179 2.76 17.19 29.87
N ASP A 180 3.51 18.17 30.38
CA ASP A 180 3.77 19.44 29.69
C ASP A 180 4.69 19.23 28.47
N GLU A 181 5.75 18.42 28.60
CA GLU A 181 6.64 18.08 27.48
C GLU A 181 5.87 17.31 26.40
N LYS A 182 4.98 16.40 26.80
CA LYS A 182 4.10 15.67 25.88
C LYS A 182 3.17 16.62 25.11
N SER A 183 2.55 17.55 25.81
CA SER A 183 1.69 18.58 25.20
C SER A 183 2.50 19.50 24.27
N ARG A 184 3.72 19.85 24.67
CA ARG A 184 4.63 20.68 23.85
C ARG A 184 4.98 20.00 22.54
N ILE A 185 5.27 18.70 22.54
CA ILE A 185 5.55 17.93 21.31
C ILE A 185 4.39 18.03 20.31
N ILE A 186 3.15 17.84 20.76
CA ILE A 186 1.98 17.93 19.89
C ILE A 186 1.80 19.36 19.36
N ASN A 187 2.05 20.38 20.18
CA ASN A 187 2.04 21.77 19.73
C ASN A 187 3.08 22.05 18.64
N ILE A 188 4.30 21.51 18.78
CA ILE A 188 5.34 21.63 17.73
C ILE A 188 4.87 20.97 16.43
N GLN A 189 4.18 19.83 16.49
CA GLN A 189 3.61 19.21 15.29
C GLN A 189 2.64 20.18 14.58
N SER A 190 1.72 20.80 15.33
CA SER A 190 0.80 21.81 14.78
C SER A 190 1.53 23.03 14.19
N GLU A 191 2.64 23.47 14.81
CA GLU A 191 3.49 24.54 14.27
C GLU A 191 4.16 24.14 12.96
N VAL A 192 4.67 22.90 12.84
CA VAL A 192 5.26 22.39 11.60
C VAL A 192 4.22 22.27 10.49
N LEU A 193 3.03 21.71 10.77
CA LEU A 193 1.95 21.59 9.78
C LEU A 193 1.59 22.96 9.16
N LYS A 194 1.52 24.01 9.98
CA LYS A 194 1.26 25.39 9.55
C LYS A 194 2.32 25.94 8.59
N LYS A 195 3.54 25.40 8.60
CA LYS A 195 4.65 25.84 7.75
C LYS A 195 4.69 25.12 6.39
N ILE A 196 3.95 24.02 6.19
CA ILE A 196 4.01 23.22 4.96
C ILE A 196 3.60 24.05 3.73
N ILE A 197 2.35 24.49 3.66
CA ILE A 197 1.84 25.26 2.50
C ILE A 197 2.69 26.52 2.23
N PRO A 198 3.06 27.34 3.24
CA PRO A 198 3.98 28.47 3.03
C PRO A 198 5.35 28.07 2.45
N ALA A 199 5.93 26.95 2.86
CA ALA A 199 7.22 26.49 2.33
C ALA A 199 7.14 26.13 0.85
N TYR A 200 6.09 25.44 0.42
CA TYR A 200 5.83 25.14 -1.00
C TYR A 200 5.61 26.42 -1.83
N LYS A 201 4.79 27.36 -1.34
CA LYS A 201 4.59 28.65 -2.00
C LYS A 201 5.90 29.41 -2.18
N ALA A 202 6.69 29.53 -1.11
CA ALA A 202 7.97 30.23 -1.16
C ALA A 202 8.96 29.55 -2.12
N ALA A 203 8.89 28.23 -2.29
CA ALA A 203 9.72 27.49 -3.24
C ALA A 203 9.28 27.67 -4.69
N GLU A 204 7.97 27.76 -4.94
CA GLU A 204 7.42 28.03 -6.26
C GLU A 204 7.68 29.49 -6.68
N GLU A 205 7.48 30.45 -5.77
CA GLU A 205 7.69 31.88 -6.02
C GLU A 205 9.13 32.23 -6.43
N ARG A 206 10.12 31.56 -5.83
CA ARG A 206 11.54 31.71 -6.22
C ARG A 206 11.93 30.90 -7.47
N GLY A 207 10.96 30.24 -8.11
CA GLY A 207 11.16 29.47 -9.34
C GLY A 207 11.91 28.16 -9.16
N GLN A 208 12.06 27.66 -7.94
CA GLN A 208 12.82 26.45 -7.66
C GLN A 208 11.99 25.19 -7.93
N ILE A 209 10.69 25.26 -7.65
CA ILE A 209 9.78 24.14 -7.87
C ILE A 209 8.65 24.51 -8.83
N GLU A 210 7.97 23.47 -9.30
CA GLU A 210 6.64 23.51 -9.90
C GLU A 210 5.70 22.71 -8.99
N ILE A 211 4.49 23.23 -8.73
CA ILE A 211 3.45 22.50 -8.00
C ILE A 211 2.39 22.02 -8.99
N THR A 212 2.10 20.72 -8.95
CA THR A 212 1.04 20.07 -9.74
C THR A 212 -0.01 19.45 -8.83
N THR A 213 -1.08 18.95 -9.45
CA THR A 213 -2.21 18.34 -8.74
C THR A 213 -2.58 16.96 -9.30
N SER A 214 -3.49 16.28 -8.62
CA SER A 214 -4.16 15.06 -9.06
C SER A 214 -5.68 15.23 -8.99
N PRO A 215 -6.49 14.35 -9.61
CA PRO A 215 -7.93 14.29 -9.36
C PRO A 215 -8.24 14.29 -7.85
N PHE A 216 -9.29 15.00 -7.43
CA PHE A 216 -9.41 15.51 -6.06
C PHE A 216 -9.22 14.48 -4.94
N TYR A 217 -9.92 13.35 -5.00
CA TYR A 217 -9.83 12.26 -4.02
C TYR A 217 -9.04 11.06 -4.53
N HIS A 218 -8.13 11.31 -5.47
CA HIS A 218 -7.25 10.29 -6.03
C HIS A 218 -7.97 9.05 -6.64
N PRO A 219 -9.09 9.18 -7.38
CA PRO A 219 -9.71 8.03 -8.05
C PRO A 219 -8.85 7.48 -9.20
N ILE A 220 -9.02 6.19 -9.52
CA ILE A 220 -8.58 5.64 -10.81
C ILE A 220 -9.51 6.16 -11.89
N MET A 221 -9.19 7.33 -12.43
CA MET A 221 -10.01 8.09 -13.37
C MET A 221 -10.59 7.26 -14.54
N PRO A 222 -9.80 6.40 -15.22
CA PRO A 222 -10.36 5.53 -16.26
C PRO A 222 -11.51 4.63 -15.78
N LEU A 223 -11.44 4.11 -14.56
CA LEU A 223 -12.46 3.21 -14.00
C LEU A 223 -13.70 3.96 -13.51
N VAL A 224 -13.53 5.17 -12.94
CA VAL A 224 -14.67 6.05 -12.60
C VAL A 224 -15.42 6.47 -13.87
N PHE A 225 -14.67 6.80 -14.93
CA PHE A 225 -15.26 7.12 -16.22
C PHE A 225 -16.08 5.93 -16.74
N ASN A 226 -15.48 4.73 -16.81
CA ASN A 226 -16.16 3.51 -17.19
C ASN A 226 -15.35 2.25 -16.81
N THR A 227 -15.86 1.41 -15.92
CA THR A 227 -15.16 0.18 -15.49
C THR A 227 -14.90 -0.80 -16.64
N GLU A 228 -15.68 -0.76 -17.71
CA GLU A 228 -15.47 -1.58 -18.91
C GLU A 228 -14.14 -1.27 -19.62
N PHE A 229 -13.53 -0.10 -19.40
CA PHE A 229 -12.22 0.22 -19.97
C PHE A 229 -11.13 -0.71 -19.44
N ALA A 230 -11.33 -1.36 -18.29
CA ALA A 230 -10.43 -2.36 -17.76
C ALA A 230 -10.21 -3.53 -18.73
N ARG A 231 -11.22 -3.90 -19.53
CA ARG A 231 -11.14 -5.00 -20.49
C ARG A 231 -10.07 -4.82 -21.56
N ARG A 232 -9.65 -3.59 -21.85
CA ARG A 232 -8.57 -3.31 -22.81
C ARG A 232 -7.24 -3.91 -22.38
N ALA A 233 -6.98 -3.92 -21.07
CA ALA A 233 -5.75 -4.48 -20.50
C ALA A 233 -5.97 -5.83 -19.80
N LEU A 234 -7.24 -6.17 -19.49
CA LEU A 234 -7.64 -7.36 -18.74
C LEU A 234 -8.88 -8.01 -19.39
N PRO A 235 -8.76 -8.56 -20.62
CA PRO A 235 -9.92 -9.07 -21.36
C PRO A 235 -10.62 -10.25 -20.66
N ASP A 236 -9.85 -11.09 -19.98
CA ASP A 236 -10.33 -12.34 -19.37
C ASP A 236 -10.64 -12.21 -17.87
N ASN A 237 -10.40 -11.03 -17.26
CA ASN A 237 -10.68 -10.85 -15.83
C ASN A 237 -12.19 -10.74 -15.57
N PRO A 238 -12.69 -11.26 -14.42
CA PRO A 238 -14.04 -10.97 -13.95
C PRO A 238 -14.25 -9.47 -13.82
N MET A 239 -15.40 -8.96 -14.26
CA MET A 239 -15.75 -7.53 -14.12
C MET A 239 -16.97 -7.37 -13.21
N PRO A 240 -17.06 -6.26 -12.46
CA PRO A 240 -18.27 -5.92 -11.72
C PRO A 240 -19.40 -5.57 -12.72
N GLU A 241 -20.61 -5.36 -12.20
CA GLU A 241 -21.59 -4.58 -12.95
C GLU A 241 -20.98 -3.24 -13.41
N ARG A 242 -21.28 -2.85 -14.65
CA ARG A 242 -20.71 -1.63 -15.25
C ARG A 242 -21.04 -0.41 -14.38
N PHE A 243 -20.00 0.23 -13.87
CA PHE A 243 -20.04 1.57 -13.29
C PHE A 243 -19.49 2.56 -14.31
N SER A 244 -20.16 3.70 -14.48
CA SER A 244 -19.75 4.72 -15.44
C SER A 244 -20.30 6.08 -15.02
N SER A 245 -19.40 7.01 -14.68
CA SER A 245 -19.76 8.41 -14.45
C SER A 245 -18.63 9.34 -14.93
N SER A 246 -18.72 9.74 -16.20
CA SER A 246 -17.82 10.74 -16.77
C SER A 246 -17.96 12.12 -16.11
N GLU A 247 -19.12 12.42 -15.53
CA GLU A 247 -19.39 13.66 -14.80
C GLU A 247 -18.62 13.73 -13.48
N ASP A 248 -18.50 12.60 -12.78
CA ASP A 248 -17.77 12.50 -11.51
C ASP A 248 -16.27 12.68 -11.79
N ALA A 249 -15.75 12.00 -12.83
CA ALA A 249 -14.41 12.20 -13.37
C ALA A 249 -14.11 13.68 -13.71
N ALA A 250 -14.97 14.33 -14.51
CA ALA A 250 -14.80 15.75 -14.86
C ALA A 250 -14.87 16.66 -13.63
N SER A 251 -15.75 16.36 -12.67
CA SER A 251 -15.91 17.12 -11.43
C SER A 251 -14.68 17.03 -10.54
N GLN A 252 -14.10 15.84 -10.37
CA GLN A 252 -12.89 15.64 -9.58
C GLN A 252 -11.68 16.39 -10.16
N ILE A 253 -11.56 16.49 -11.48
CA ILE A 253 -10.56 17.34 -12.14
C ILE A 253 -10.86 18.82 -11.86
N ARG A 254 -12.09 19.28 -12.15
CA ARG A 254 -12.47 20.70 -11.99
C ARG A 254 -12.26 21.18 -10.55
N LEU A 255 -12.76 20.45 -9.57
CA LEU A 255 -12.59 20.76 -8.14
C LEU A 255 -11.12 20.82 -7.75
N SER A 256 -10.29 19.94 -8.33
CA SER A 256 -8.85 19.95 -8.08
C SER A 256 -8.19 21.24 -8.58
N ILE A 257 -8.53 21.70 -9.79
CA ILE A 257 -7.99 22.95 -10.34
C ILE A 257 -8.42 24.15 -9.51
N GLU A 258 -9.70 24.23 -9.17
CA GLU A 258 -10.26 25.31 -8.34
C GLU A 258 -9.59 25.37 -6.97
N PHE A 259 -9.41 24.21 -6.33
CA PHE A 259 -8.77 24.13 -5.03
C PHE A 259 -7.28 24.45 -5.08
N HIS A 260 -6.56 23.99 -6.11
CA HIS A 260 -5.16 24.36 -6.33
C HIS A 260 -5.01 25.88 -6.50
N GLU A 261 -5.87 26.51 -7.31
CA GLU A 261 -5.87 27.96 -7.52
C GLU A 261 -6.19 28.72 -6.23
N GLN A 262 -7.14 28.22 -5.42
CA GLN A 262 -7.45 28.80 -4.12
C GLN A 262 -6.26 28.75 -3.16
N ILE A 263 -5.55 27.62 -3.10
CA ILE A 263 -4.43 27.44 -2.18
C ILE A 263 -3.18 28.18 -2.65
N PHE A 264 -2.77 28.02 -3.91
CA PHE A 264 -1.48 28.52 -4.42
C PHE A 264 -1.58 29.82 -5.23
N GLY A 265 -2.79 30.28 -5.55
CA GLY A 265 -3.03 31.51 -6.32
C GLY A 265 -2.78 31.36 -7.82
N ARG A 266 -2.54 30.13 -8.31
CA ARG A 266 -2.28 29.81 -9.72
C ARG A 266 -2.92 28.46 -10.06
N ARG A 267 -3.36 28.29 -11.31
CA ARG A 267 -3.82 27.01 -11.82
C ARG A 267 -2.62 26.11 -12.13
N PRO A 268 -2.69 24.79 -11.85
CA PRO A 268 -1.60 23.87 -12.14
C PRO A 268 -1.53 23.60 -13.65
N LYS A 269 -0.30 23.52 -14.19
CA LYS A 269 -0.06 23.17 -15.60
C LYS A 269 0.00 21.67 -15.83
N GLY A 270 0.51 20.94 -14.85
CA GLY A 270 0.64 19.49 -14.86
C GLY A 270 -0.41 18.80 -14.00
N MET A 271 -0.75 17.57 -14.39
CA MET A 271 -1.51 16.66 -13.53
C MET A 271 -0.86 15.28 -13.51
N TRP A 272 -0.55 14.78 -12.30
CA TRP A 272 -0.29 13.35 -12.10
C TRP A 272 -1.64 12.64 -11.97
N PRO A 273 -2.02 11.76 -12.90
CA PRO A 273 -3.21 10.96 -12.75
C PRO A 273 -2.96 9.94 -11.64
N SER A 274 -3.97 9.66 -10.83
CA SER A 274 -3.84 8.74 -9.69
C SER A 274 -3.23 7.42 -10.14
N GLU A 275 -2.15 6.99 -9.50
CA GLU A 275 -1.43 5.76 -9.84
C GLU A 275 -0.88 5.73 -11.29
N GLY A 276 -0.61 6.89 -11.88
CA GLY A 276 -0.23 7.00 -13.28
C GLY A 276 -1.31 6.49 -14.24
N SER A 277 -2.58 6.43 -13.80
CA SER A 277 -3.65 5.75 -14.54
C SER A 277 -4.18 6.57 -15.72
N VAL A 278 -4.06 6.02 -16.93
CA VAL A 278 -4.43 6.70 -18.17
C VAL A 278 -5.29 5.83 -19.08
N CYS A 279 -6.07 6.48 -19.94
CA CYS A 279 -6.73 5.93 -21.11
C CYS A 279 -6.95 7.05 -22.15
N PRO A 280 -7.30 6.76 -23.41
CA PRO A 280 -7.52 7.80 -24.41
C PRO A 280 -8.60 8.83 -24.00
N GLU A 281 -9.68 8.38 -23.37
CA GLU A 281 -10.85 9.19 -23.04
C GLU A 281 -10.61 10.27 -21.98
N ILE A 282 -9.56 10.15 -21.16
CA ILE A 282 -9.25 11.19 -20.18
C ILE A 282 -8.53 12.39 -20.81
N ILE A 283 -7.96 12.25 -22.02
CA ILE A 283 -7.18 13.32 -22.66
C ILE A 283 -8.03 14.59 -22.89
N PRO A 284 -9.24 14.53 -23.47
CA PRO A 284 -10.10 15.71 -23.60
C PRO A 284 -10.43 16.36 -22.25
N LEU A 285 -10.75 15.57 -21.22
CA LEU A 285 -11.09 16.08 -19.89
C LEU A 285 -9.95 16.91 -19.27
N LEU A 286 -8.71 16.41 -19.38
CA LEU A 286 -7.53 17.13 -18.89
C LEU A 286 -7.33 18.45 -19.65
N ARG A 287 -7.48 18.42 -20.99
CA ARG A 287 -7.29 19.60 -21.83
C ARG A 287 -8.35 20.66 -21.61
N GLU A 288 -9.62 20.28 -21.48
CA GLU A 288 -10.73 21.17 -21.17
C GLU A 288 -10.56 21.86 -19.80
N ALA A 289 -9.97 21.15 -18.82
CA ALA A 289 -9.66 21.72 -17.51
C ALA A 289 -8.47 22.70 -17.51
N GLY A 290 -7.73 22.78 -18.61
CA GLY A 290 -6.55 23.64 -18.76
C GLY A 290 -5.23 22.98 -18.41
N ILE A 291 -5.19 21.66 -18.21
CA ILE A 291 -3.93 20.93 -18.01
C ILE A 291 -3.16 20.88 -19.33
N GLU A 292 -1.87 21.19 -19.27
CA GLU A 292 -0.95 21.25 -20.41
C GLU A 292 -0.15 19.95 -20.57
N TRP A 293 0.16 19.26 -19.47
CA TRP A 293 0.91 18.01 -19.49
C TRP A 293 0.47 17.02 -18.41
N THR A 294 0.72 15.74 -18.67
CA THR A 294 0.53 14.65 -17.71
C THR A 294 1.68 13.64 -17.78
N ALA A 295 1.72 12.69 -16.85
CA ALA A 295 2.78 11.68 -16.79
C ALA A 295 2.19 10.30 -16.47
N THR A 296 2.86 9.25 -16.95
CA THR A 296 2.52 7.85 -16.66
C THR A 296 3.78 6.98 -16.75
N ASP A 297 3.64 5.65 -16.78
CA ASP A 297 4.75 4.70 -16.71
C ASP A 297 5.28 4.23 -18.07
N GLU A 298 6.57 3.90 -18.13
CA GLU A 298 7.21 3.36 -19.33
C GLU A 298 6.51 2.13 -19.92
N GLY A 299 5.90 1.28 -19.09
CA GLY A 299 5.14 0.13 -19.56
C GLY A 299 3.90 0.52 -20.37
N ILE A 300 3.28 1.68 -20.07
CA ILE A 300 2.20 2.25 -20.88
C ILE A 300 2.74 2.70 -22.24
N LEU A 301 3.88 3.41 -22.26
CA LEU A 301 4.53 3.82 -23.51
C LEU A 301 4.82 2.60 -24.39
N PHE A 302 5.50 1.59 -23.84
CA PHE A 302 5.94 0.41 -24.59
C PHE A 302 4.79 -0.42 -25.15
N ARG A 303 3.67 -0.51 -24.43
CA ARG A 303 2.45 -1.13 -24.96
C ARG A 303 1.78 -0.28 -26.03
N THR A 304 1.82 1.04 -25.89
CA THR A 304 1.27 1.98 -26.89
C THR A 304 2.02 1.87 -28.22
N ILE A 305 3.36 1.84 -28.19
CA ILE A 305 4.18 1.86 -29.42
C ILE A 305 4.61 0.48 -29.92
N GLY A 306 4.38 -0.59 -29.14
CA GLY A 306 4.81 -1.95 -29.48
C GLY A 306 6.34 -2.14 -29.55
N LYS A 307 7.10 -1.35 -28.77
CA LYS A 307 8.57 -1.38 -28.69
C LYS A 307 9.00 -1.49 -27.22
N LYS A 308 10.26 -1.89 -26.97
CA LYS A 308 10.81 -2.03 -25.60
C LYS A 308 12.15 -1.33 -25.38
N ASP A 309 12.65 -0.62 -26.37
CA ASP A 309 13.94 0.06 -26.28
C ASP A 309 13.80 1.39 -25.51
N LYS A 310 14.41 1.49 -24.33
CA LYS A 310 14.40 2.74 -23.54
C LYS A 310 15.16 3.86 -24.25
N ALA A 311 16.36 3.58 -24.75
CA ALA A 311 17.27 4.62 -25.25
C ALA A 311 16.69 5.39 -26.44
N GLY A 312 15.94 4.71 -27.32
CA GLY A 312 15.29 5.31 -28.48
C GLY A 312 13.93 5.97 -28.22
N TYR A 313 13.23 5.62 -27.12
CA TYR A 313 11.82 5.98 -26.94
C TYR A 313 11.48 6.60 -25.58
N LEU A 314 12.10 6.19 -24.47
CA LEU A 314 11.67 6.62 -23.13
C LEU A 314 12.05 8.08 -22.81
N TYR A 315 13.24 8.51 -23.23
CA TYR A 315 13.86 9.73 -22.72
C TYR A 315 13.47 11.01 -23.46
N LYS A 316 12.20 11.12 -23.83
CA LYS A 316 11.62 12.27 -24.56
C LYS A 316 10.11 12.40 -24.32
N PRO A 317 9.53 13.60 -24.50
CA PRO A 317 8.09 13.78 -24.39
C PRO A 317 7.35 13.37 -25.66
N TYR A 318 6.08 13.00 -25.50
CA TYR A 318 5.15 12.66 -26.58
C TYR A 318 3.90 13.53 -26.53
N ARG A 319 3.23 13.69 -27.67
CA ARG A 319 1.90 14.28 -27.75
C ARG A 319 0.87 13.17 -27.82
N ALA A 320 0.13 12.89 -26.75
CA ALA A 320 -0.97 11.94 -26.79
C ALA A 320 -2.23 12.63 -27.33
N VAL A 321 -2.93 11.98 -28.27
CA VAL A 321 -4.10 12.56 -28.97
C VAL A 321 -5.31 11.64 -28.90
N TYR A 322 -6.48 12.23 -28.68
CA TYR A 322 -7.78 11.57 -28.75
C TYR A 322 -8.89 12.60 -29.08
N ASN A 323 -9.74 12.30 -30.06
CA ASN A 323 -10.83 13.18 -30.53
C ASN A 323 -10.41 14.66 -30.70
N ASP A 324 -9.40 14.90 -31.55
CA ASP A 324 -8.80 16.22 -31.83
C ASP A 324 -8.14 16.95 -30.65
N SER A 325 -8.30 16.45 -29.42
CA SER A 325 -7.62 16.93 -28.23
C SER A 325 -6.25 16.29 -28.10
N GLY A 326 -5.25 17.05 -27.69
CA GLY A 326 -3.92 16.52 -27.45
C GLY A 326 -3.21 17.19 -26.28
N ILE A 327 -2.45 16.39 -25.53
CA ILE A 327 -1.73 16.76 -24.32
C ILE A 327 -0.28 16.27 -24.38
N SER A 328 0.65 16.99 -23.76
CA SER A 328 2.02 16.50 -23.59
C SER A 328 2.04 15.39 -22.53
N VAL A 329 2.70 14.28 -22.84
CA VAL A 329 2.87 13.14 -21.93
C VAL A 329 4.34 12.81 -21.80
N ILE A 330 4.78 12.60 -20.57
CA ILE A 330 6.11 12.09 -20.24
C ILE A 330 5.99 10.75 -19.51
N PHE A 331 7.04 9.95 -19.56
CA PHE A 331 7.02 8.57 -19.07
C PHE A 331 8.11 8.33 -18.04
N ARG A 332 7.71 7.82 -16.87
CA ARG A 332 8.53 7.43 -15.74
C ARG A 332 9.56 6.39 -16.16
N ASP A 333 10.84 6.60 -15.83
CA ASP A 333 11.80 5.51 -15.81
C ASP A 333 11.58 4.67 -14.54
N GLN A 334 10.83 3.58 -14.70
CA GLN A 334 10.46 2.72 -13.59
C GLN A 334 11.70 2.21 -12.82
N GLY A 335 12.77 1.87 -13.54
CA GLY A 335 13.98 1.30 -12.94
C GLY A 335 14.65 2.29 -11.99
N LEU A 336 14.87 3.52 -12.45
CA LEU A 336 15.51 4.56 -11.62
C LEU A 336 14.64 4.99 -10.44
N SER A 337 13.32 5.09 -10.64
CA SER A 337 12.38 5.38 -9.57
C SER A 337 12.36 4.26 -8.52
N ASP A 338 12.29 2.99 -8.93
CA ASP A 338 12.23 1.84 -8.02
C ASP A 338 13.54 1.65 -7.25
N LEU A 339 14.69 2.09 -7.79
CA LEU A 339 15.95 2.10 -7.04
C LEU A 339 15.86 2.99 -5.80
N ILE A 340 15.37 4.23 -5.95
CA ILE A 340 15.16 5.15 -4.83
C ILE A 340 14.11 4.61 -3.86
N GLY A 341 12.98 4.12 -4.40
CA GLY A 341 11.84 3.67 -3.61
C GLY A 341 12.12 2.43 -2.76
N PHE A 342 12.88 1.45 -3.30
CA PHE A 342 12.90 0.11 -2.72
C PHE A 342 14.30 -0.50 -2.52
N THR A 343 15.33 0.04 -3.16
CA THR A 343 16.66 -0.60 -3.20
C THR A 343 17.72 0.19 -2.43
N TYR A 344 17.84 1.49 -2.69
CA TYR A 344 18.91 2.34 -2.18
C TYR A 344 18.90 2.52 -0.66
N SER A 345 17.75 2.34 0.00
CA SER A 345 17.65 2.38 1.47
C SER A 345 18.56 1.38 2.18
N ARG A 346 18.92 0.28 1.50
CA ARG A 346 19.78 -0.79 2.03
C ARG A 346 21.27 -0.58 1.77
N ASN A 347 21.63 0.50 1.09
CA ASN A 347 22.99 0.79 0.65
C ASN A 347 23.57 2.00 1.38
N PRO A 348 24.92 2.15 1.43
CA PRO A 348 25.53 3.40 1.87
C PRO A 348 24.99 4.57 1.04
N GLN A 349 24.54 5.62 1.71
CA GLN A 349 23.72 6.68 1.10
C GLN A 349 24.49 7.47 0.02
N SER A 350 25.80 7.66 0.22
CA SER A 350 26.67 8.26 -0.80
C SER A 350 26.82 7.37 -2.03
N ALA A 351 26.99 6.07 -1.86
CA ALA A 351 27.13 5.13 -2.98
C ALA A 351 25.84 5.02 -3.79
N ALA A 352 24.68 5.00 -3.12
CA ALA A 352 23.37 5.03 -3.77
C ALA A 352 23.15 6.31 -4.60
N ALA A 353 23.56 7.47 -4.08
CA ALA A 353 23.50 8.72 -4.83
C ALA A 353 24.41 8.66 -6.07
N SER A 354 25.68 8.28 -5.92
CA SER A 354 26.62 8.18 -7.03
C SER A 354 26.20 7.17 -8.11
N ASP A 355 25.56 6.05 -7.72
CA ASP A 355 25.02 5.07 -8.66
C ASP A 355 23.92 5.68 -9.55
N LEU A 356 23.02 6.49 -8.97
CA LEU A 356 22.00 7.19 -9.74
C LEU A 356 22.64 8.19 -10.73
N ILE A 357 23.65 8.95 -10.32
CA ILE A 357 24.36 9.88 -11.19
C ILE A 357 25.06 9.14 -12.33
N HIS A 358 25.66 7.98 -12.04
CA HIS A 358 26.27 7.14 -13.05
C HIS A 358 25.24 6.69 -14.10
N HIS A 359 24.08 6.19 -13.69
CA HIS A 359 22.99 5.84 -14.61
C HIS A 359 22.56 7.01 -15.50
N LEU A 360 22.45 8.23 -14.94
CA LEU A 360 22.14 9.42 -15.73
C LEU A 360 23.23 9.71 -16.76
N HIS A 361 24.52 9.59 -16.41
CA HIS A 361 25.59 9.73 -17.40
C HIS A 361 25.54 8.68 -18.50
N GLU A 362 25.25 7.43 -18.17
CA GLU A 362 25.11 6.35 -19.16
C GLU A 362 23.94 6.62 -20.13
N ILE A 363 22.78 7.04 -19.62
CA ILE A 363 21.64 7.45 -20.44
C ILE A 363 22.01 8.62 -21.36
N ARG A 364 22.73 9.62 -20.82
CA ARG A 364 23.22 10.74 -21.62
C ARG A 364 24.15 10.25 -22.73
N ASN A 365 25.08 9.35 -22.43
CA ASN A 365 26.05 8.88 -23.41
C ASN A 365 25.40 8.02 -24.51
N ALA A 366 24.37 7.24 -24.15
CA ALA A 366 23.66 6.35 -25.07
C ALA A 366 22.64 7.06 -25.97
N SER A 367 22.01 8.15 -25.50
CA SER A 367 20.94 8.79 -26.28
C SER A 367 21.48 9.59 -27.49
N SER A 368 20.68 9.70 -28.56
CA SER A 368 20.99 10.55 -29.72
C SER A 368 20.53 12.01 -29.56
N ASP A 369 19.65 12.27 -28.61
CA ASP A 369 19.04 13.59 -28.42
C ASP A 369 20.02 14.56 -27.76
N LYS A 370 19.90 15.86 -28.07
CA LYS A 370 20.74 16.90 -27.46
C LYS A 370 20.34 17.21 -26.01
N ALA A 371 19.08 16.98 -25.67
CA ALA A 371 18.50 17.24 -24.36
C ALA A 371 17.56 16.09 -23.92
N PRO A 372 18.05 14.86 -23.71
CA PRO A 372 17.19 13.76 -23.27
C PRO A 372 16.57 14.07 -21.91
N LEU A 373 15.29 13.75 -21.75
CA LEU A 373 14.54 13.90 -20.52
C LEU A 373 14.45 12.56 -19.79
N VAL A 374 15.09 12.46 -18.64
CA VAL A 374 14.88 11.34 -17.71
C VAL A 374 13.87 11.78 -16.66
N THR A 375 12.78 11.03 -16.51
CA THR A 375 11.76 11.35 -15.51
C THR A 375 11.77 10.31 -14.39
N ILE A 376 11.95 10.79 -13.16
CA ILE A 376 12.02 10.00 -11.94
C ILE A 376 10.80 10.37 -11.12
N ILE A 377 9.79 9.50 -11.15
CA ILE A 377 8.48 9.71 -10.55
C ILE A 377 8.23 8.64 -9.49
N LEU A 378 7.87 9.02 -8.28
CA LEU A 378 7.57 8.12 -7.16
C LEU A 378 6.87 8.86 -6.02
N ASP A 379 6.30 8.09 -5.10
CA ASP A 379 5.71 8.62 -3.88
C ASP A 379 6.75 9.32 -3.02
N GLY A 380 6.37 10.49 -2.50
CA GLY A 380 7.25 11.37 -1.76
C GLY A 380 7.27 11.09 -0.26
N GLU A 381 6.46 10.16 0.26
CA GLU A 381 6.54 9.72 1.66
C GLU A 381 7.08 8.31 1.88
N ASN A 382 6.80 7.38 0.96
CA ASN A 382 7.08 5.95 1.13
C ASN A 382 8.56 5.58 1.39
N PRO A 383 9.57 6.18 0.74
CA PRO A 383 10.93 5.69 0.87
C PRO A 383 11.54 5.96 2.25
N TRP A 384 11.25 7.12 2.85
CA TRP A 384 12.14 7.75 3.83
C TRP A 384 12.22 7.04 5.17
N GLU A 385 11.17 6.33 5.59
CA GLU A 385 11.22 5.49 6.78
C GLU A 385 12.22 4.36 6.67
N ASN A 386 12.52 3.89 5.47
CA ASN A 386 13.48 2.81 5.27
C ASN A 386 14.93 3.32 5.21
N TYR A 387 15.14 4.63 5.08
CA TYR A 387 16.47 5.22 5.10
C TYR A 387 16.85 5.62 6.53
N PRO A 388 18.12 5.41 6.94
CA PRO A 388 18.66 6.08 8.12
C PRO A 388 18.43 7.60 8.07
N ASN A 389 18.19 8.20 9.24
CA ASN A 389 17.95 9.64 9.38
C ASN A 389 16.85 10.18 8.45
N ASN A 390 15.81 9.39 8.18
CA ASN A 390 14.67 9.78 7.35
C ASN A 390 15.06 10.24 5.94
N GLY A 391 16.09 9.63 5.35
CA GLY A 391 16.53 9.94 3.99
C GLY A 391 17.40 11.21 3.85
N ARG A 392 17.62 11.96 4.93
CA ARG A 392 18.41 13.21 4.95
C ARG A 392 19.75 13.08 4.22
N ASP A 393 20.52 12.05 4.59
CA ASP A 393 21.88 11.87 4.08
C ASP A 393 21.88 11.52 2.59
N PHE A 394 20.97 10.64 2.17
CA PHE A 394 20.79 10.29 0.75
C PHE A 394 20.40 11.51 -0.09
N LEU A 395 19.38 12.27 0.35
CA LEU A 395 18.92 13.45 -0.39
C LEU A 395 20.00 14.53 -0.49
N ARG A 396 20.76 14.76 0.59
CA ARG A 396 21.90 15.69 0.56
C ARG A 396 22.99 15.24 -0.40
N HIS A 397 23.37 13.97 -0.39
CA HIS A 397 24.35 13.43 -1.35
C HIS A 397 23.84 13.56 -2.78
N LEU A 398 22.61 13.14 -3.04
CA LEU A 398 21.98 13.21 -4.35
C LEU A 398 21.95 14.64 -4.90
N TYR A 399 21.44 15.61 -4.13
CA TYR A 399 21.34 16.99 -4.58
C TYR A 399 22.68 17.69 -4.67
N ASN A 400 23.64 17.35 -3.82
CA ASN A 400 25.01 17.84 -3.96
C ASN A 400 25.65 17.34 -5.25
N GLU A 401 25.54 16.05 -5.56
CA GLU A 401 26.13 15.48 -6.77
C GLU A 401 25.42 16.00 -8.02
N LEU A 402 24.09 16.08 -8.05
CA LEU A 402 23.34 16.68 -9.17
C LEU A 402 23.72 18.14 -9.42
N THR A 403 23.96 18.93 -8.36
CA THR A 403 24.38 20.33 -8.48
C THR A 403 25.75 20.46 -9.16
N ASN A 404 26.63 19.49 -8.96
CA ASN A 404 28.01 19.52 -9.45
C ASN A 404 28.25 18.63 -10.68
N ALA A 405 27.25 17.88 -11.14
CA ALA A 405 27.36 16.93 -12.23
C ALA A 405 27.49 17.66 -13.57
N ASP A 406 28.61 17.43 -14.27
CA ASP A 406 28.81 18.01 -15.61
C ASP A 406 27.80 17.42 -16.61
N GLY A 407 27.12 18.28 -17.37
CA GLY A 407 26.17 17.91 -18.43
C GLY A 407 24.91 17.14 -17.96
N ILE A 408 24.55 17.25 -16.68
CA ILE A 408 23.23 16.90 -16.14
C ILE A 408 22.62 18.18 -15.57
N GLU A 409 21.33 18.38 -15.78
CA GLU A 409 20.58 19.49 -15.19
C GLU A 409 19.24 19.01 -14.68
N THR A 410 18.91 19.36 -13.44
CA THR A 410 17.56 19.14 -12.91
C THR A 410 16.61 20.20 -13.46
N VAL A 411 15.42 19.82 -13.89
CA VAL A 411 14.44 20.73 -14.51
C VAL A 411 13.06 20.64 -13.88
N ARG A 412 12.29 21.73 -13.95
CA ARG A 412 10.83 21.67 -13.80
C ARG A 412 10.22 21.15 -15.09
N ILE A 413 9.22 20.30 -14.99
CA ILE A 413 8.64 19.62 -16.15
C ILE A 413 8.05 20.63 -17.14
N SER A 414 7.30 21.62 -16.65
CA SER A 414 6.74 22.68 -17.52
C SER A 414 7.83 23.45 -18.28
N ASP A 415 8.93 23.82 -17.62
CA ASP A 415 10.00 24.58 -18.26
C ASP A 415 10.64 23.78 -19.39
N TYR A 416 10.95 22.51 -19.14
CA TYR A 416 11.51 21.62 -20.15
C TYR A 416 10.57 21.46 -21.35
N LEU A 417 9.27 21.23 -21.11
CA LEU A 417 8.30 21.02 -22.19
C LEU A 417 8.05 22.27 -23.03
N ASN A 418 8.18 23.46 -22.46
CA ASN A 418 8.10 24.72 -23.22
C ASN A 418 9.30 24.89 -24.16
N GLU A 419 10.49 24.48 -23.74
CA GLU A 419 11.71 24.56 -24.56
C GLU A 419 11.84 23.40 -25.55
N ASN A 420 11.33 22.21 -25.19
CA ASN A 420 11.46 20.97 -25.94
C ASN A 420 10.08 20.31 -26.11
N PRO A 421 9.16 20.93 -26.88
CA PRO A 421 7.82 20.38 -27.08
C PRO A 421 7.87 19.01 -27.77
N PRO A 422 6.89 18.13 -27.51
CA PRO A 422 6.86 16.80 -28.11
C PRO A 422 6.84 16.85 -29.64
N GLN A 423 7.71 16.07 -30.27
CA GLN A 423 7.80 15.93 -31.73
C GLN A 423 7.08 14.68 -32.23
N ASP A 424 6.91 13.67 -31.37
CA ASP A 424 6.24 12.42 -31.68
C ASP A 424 4.82 12.42 -31.13
N THR A 425 3.89 11.82 -31.88
CA THR A 425 2.48 11.70 -31.50
C THR A 425 2.12 10.25 -31.15
N LEU A 426 1.34 10.06 -30.09
CA LEU A 426 0.77 8.78 -29.70
C LEU A 426 -0.72 8.80 -30.00
N GLU A 427 -1.12 8.04 -31.02
CA GLU A 427 -2.52 7.79 -31.34
C GLU A 427 -3.02 6.65 -30.46
N ASN A 428 -3.99 6.92 -29.57
CA ASN A 428 -4.57 5.97 -28.61
C ASN A 428 -3.56 5.40 -27.60
N ILE A 429 -3.26 6.18 -26.57
CA ILE A 429 -2.44 5.70 -25.44
C ILE A 429 -3.03 4.42 -24.82
N HIS A 430 -2.17 3.45 -24.51
CA HIS A 430 -2.58 2.21 -23.86
C HIS A 430 -3.29 2.50 -22.53
N SER A 431 -4.38 1.78 -22.25
CA SER A 431 -5.14 1.98 -21.02
C SER A 431 -4.53 1.15 -19.88
N GLY A 432 -4.12 1.80 -18.80
CA GLY A 432 -3.53 1.13 -17.64
C GLY A 432 -2.98 2.11 -16.61
N SER A 433 -2.31 1.57 -15.60
CA SER A 433 -1.64 2.33 -14.53
C SER A 433 -0.13 2.16 -14.57
N TRP A 434 0.57 2.82 -13.66
CA TRP A 434 2.00 2.60 -13.45
C TRP A 434 2.37 1.22 -12.88
N ILE A 435 1.40 0.43 -12.44
CA ILE A 435 1.62 -0.93 -11.97
C ILE A 435 1.14 -1.91 -13.05
N ASN A 436 2.07 -2.75 -13.50
CA ASN A 436 1.84 -3.80 -14.51
C ASN A 436 1.28 -3.31 -15.87
N SER A 437 1.15 -1.98 -16.06
CA SER A 437 0.51 -1.36 -17.22
C SER A 437 -0.95 -1.81 -17.42
N ASN A 438 -1.66 -2.08 -16.32
CA ASN A 438 -3.06 -2.48 -16.33
C ASN A 438 -3.79 -1.91 -15.08
N PHE A 439 -5.02 -2.34 -14.82
CA PHE A 439 -5.83 -1.90 -13.69
C PHE A 439 -6.10 -2.99 -12.64
N ALA A 440 -5.38 -4.13 -12.69
CA ALA A 440 -5.72 -5.33 -11.89
C ALA A 440 -5.67 -5.09 -10.38
N ILE A 441 -4.91 -4.07 -9.95
CA ILE A 441 -4.85 -3.66 -8.54
C ILE A 441 -6.20 -3.10 -8.05
N TRP A 442 -7.02 -2.47 -8.90
CA TRP A 442 -8.25 -1.79 -8.46
C TRP A 442 -9.55 -2.41 -9.00
N ILE A 443 -9.45 -3.43 -9.86
CA ILE A 443 -10.62 -4.15 -10.41
C ILE A 443 -10.23 -5.59 -10.78
N GLY A 444 -11.15 -6.53 -10.66
CA GLY A 444 -10.97 -7.90 -11.17
C GLY A 444 -11.08 -9.02 -10.14
N SER A 445 -10.81 -8.72 -8.86
CA SER A 445 -11.04 -9.67 -7.76
C SER A 445 -12.46 -9.53 -7.21
N TYR A 446 -12.92 -10.55 -6.48
CA TYR A 446 -14.26 -10.55 -5.87
C TYR A 446 -14.50 -9.31 -5.01
N GLU A 447 -13.60 -9.03 -4.05
CA GLU A 447 -13.73 -7.90 -3.12
C GLU A 447 -13.70 -6.54 -3.84
N LYS A 448 -12.81 -6.37 -4.83
CA LYS A 448 -12.75 -5.14 -5.64
C LYS A 448 -14.04 -4.93 -6.43
N ASN A 449 -14.54 -5.98 -7.07
CA ASN A 449 -15.75 -5.91 -7.87
C ASN A 449 -16.97 -5.61 -6.99
N LEU A 450 -17.04 -6.22 -5.81
CA LEU A 450 -18.10 -5.93 -4.83
C LEU A 450 -18.07 -4.46 -4.37
N GLY A 451 -16.87 -3.90 -4.14
CA GLY A 451 -16.70 -2.47 -3.88
C GLY A 451 -17.29 -1.59 -4.99
N TRP A 452 -17.01 -1.90 -6.26
CA TRP A 452 -17.57 -1.16 -7.40
C TRP A 452 -19.09 -1.29 -7.48
N GLU A 453 -19.65 -2.46 -7.18
CA GLU A 453 -21.10 -2.67 -7.14
C GLU A 453 -21.78 -1.85 -6.02
N TYR A 454 -21.15 -1.76 -4.84
CA TYR A 454 -21.67 -0.94 -3.74
C TYR A 454 -21.63 0.55 -4.06
N LEU A 455 -20.54 1.01 -4.69
CA LEU A 455 -20.41 2.37 -5.17
C LEU A 455 -21.48 2.69 -6.22
N LYS A 456 -21.70 1.80 -7.19
CA LYS A 456 -22.74 1.92 -8.23
C LYS A 456 -24.13 2.09 -7.61
N ARG A 457 -24.54 1.18 -6.73
CA ARG A 457 -25.88 1.22 -6.09
C ARG A 457 -26.09 2.50 -5.29
N THR A 458 -25.07 2.94 -4.55
CA THR A 458 -25.13 4.19 -3.77
C THR A 458 -25.22 5.41 -4.69
N ARG A 459 -24.46 5.42 -5.79
CA ARG A 459 -24.47 6.50 -6.77
C ARG A 459 -25.81 6.60 -7.51
N GLU A 460 -26.39 5.48 -7.90
CA GLU A 460 -27.73 5.39 -8.51
C GLU A 460 -28.79 5.94 -7.54
N THR A 461 -28.73 5.55 -6.26
CA THR A 461 -29.61 6.09 -5.21
C THR A 461 -29.51 7.61 -5.10
N LEU A 462 -28.28 8.15 -5.15
CA LEU A 462 -28.08 9.61 -5.12
C LEU A 462 -28.67 10.30 -6.37
N LYS A 463 -28.53 9.71 -7.57
CA LYS A 463 -29.14 10.26 -8.80
C LYS A 463 -30.65 10.31 -8.69
N GLU A 464 -31.28 9.26 -8.15
CA GLU A 464 -32.72 9.21 -7.95
C GLU A 464 -33.19 10.26 -6.92
N ALA A 465 -32.46 10.41 -5.81
CA ALA A 465 -32.75 11.41 -4.79
C ALA A 465 -32.65 12.84 -5.34
N GLU A 466 -31.60 13.14 -6.11
CA GLU A 466 -31.44 14.44 -6.79
C GLU A 466 -32.58 14.70 -7.78
N ALA A 467 -32.93 13.72 -8.61
CA ALA A 467 -34.00 13.84 -9.61
C ALA A 467 -35.39 14.02 -8.99
N SER A 468 -35.62 13.52 -7.77
CA SER A 468 -36.89 13.70 -7.06
C SER A 468 -37.18 15.16 -6.68
N GLY A 469 -36.15 16.01 -6.58
CA GLY A 469 -36.27 17.39 -6.09
C GLY A 469 -36.66 17.51 -4.60
N GLY A 470 -36.68 16.42 -3.84
CA GLY A 470 -37.11 16.37 -2.44
C GLY A 470 -36.06 16.83 -1.42
N TYR A 471 -34.82 17.06 -1.84
CA TYR A 471 -33.69 17.37 -0.95
C TYR A 471 -33.06 18.74 -1.28
N PRO A 472 -32.61 19.50 -0.27
CA PRO A 472 -31.84 20.72 -0.48
C PRO A 472 -30.59 20.47 -1.33
N ALA A 473 -30.25 21.41 -2.23
CA ALA A 473 -29.06 21.31 -3.07
C ALA A 473 -27.76 21.18 -2.27
N SER A 474 -27.70 21.75 -1.06
CA SER A 474 -26.55 21.60 -0.16
C SER A 474 -26.40 20.18 0.40
N GLU A 475 -27.51 19.46 0.64
CA GLU A 475 -27.47 18.05 1.07
C GLU A 475 -27.02 17.16 -0.09
N ILE A 476 -27.57 17.37 -1.30
CA ILE A 476 -27.13 16.67 -2.51
C ILE A 476 -25.63 16.89 -2.77
N SER A 477 -25.15 18.13 -2.67
CA SER A 477 -23.72 18.44 -2.83
C SER A 477 -22.83 17.73 -1.82
N ARG A 478 -23.27 17.55 -0.56
CA ARG A 478 -22.52 16.79 0.45
C ARG A 478 -22.53 15.29 0.17
N CYS A 479 -23.61 14.76 -0.38
CA CYS A 479 -23.65 13.36 -0.83
C CYS A 479 -22.69 13.12 -2.00
N TYR A 480 -22.59 14.06 -2.95
CA TYR A 480 -21.59 14.00 -4.02
C TYR A 480 -20.16 14.02 -3.48
N ASP A 481 -19.84 14.87 -2.51
CA ASP A 481 -18.52 14.88 -1.86
C ASP A 481 -18.21 13.51 -1.21
N ALA A 482 -19.21 12.86 -0.59
CA ALA A 482 -19.06 11.52 -0.01
C ALA A 482 -18.85 10.42 -1.07
N ILE A 483 -19.53 10.51 -2.23
CA ILE A 483 -19.26 9.64 -3.38
C ILE A 483 -17.83 9.82 -3.86
N TYR A 484 -17.38 11.06 -4.06
CA TYR A 484 -16.04 11.32 -4.58
C TYR A 484 -14.95 10.81 -3.61
N MET A 485 -15.18 10.90 -2.29
CA MET A 485 -14.32 10.24 -1.29
C MET A 485 -14.29 8.72 -1.50
N ALA A 486 -15.45 8.07 -1.70
CA ALA A 486 -15.55 6.63 -1.92
C ALA A 486 -14.95 6.16 -3.26
N GLU A 487 -14.81 7.04 -4.24
CA GLU A 487 -14.15 6.76 -5.52
C GLU A 487 -12.62 6.68 -5.43
N GLY A 488 -12.02 7.10 -4.31
CA GLY A 488 -10.57 7.08 -4.11
C GLY A 488 -9.94 5.71 -4.35
N SER A 489 -8.78 5.68 -5.01
CA SER A 489 -8.09 4.43 -5.37
C SER A 489 -7.65 3.63 -4.13
N ASP A 490 -7.40 4.32 -3.02
CA ASP A 490 -6.85 3.77 -1.79
C ASP A 490 -7.71 2.61 -1.23
N TRP A 491 -9.03 2.69 -1.36
CA TRP A 491 -9.92 1.64 -0.84
C TRP A 491 -9.75 0.32 -1.60
N PHE A 492 -9.69 0.40 -2.92
CA PHE A 492 -9.57 -0.76 -3.80
C PHE A 492 -8.19 -1.38 -3.78
N TRP A 493 -7.16 -0.62 -3.39
CA TRP A 493 -5.81 -1.11 -3.19
C TRP A 493 -5.72 -2.24 -2.16
N TRP A 494 -6.53 -2.15 -1.08
CA TRP A 494 -6.50 -3.11 0.04
C TRP A 494 -7.46 -4.30 -0.13
N TYR A 495 -8.32 -4.27 -1.15
CA TYR A 495 -9.23 -5.37 -1.46
C TYR A 495 -8.53 -6.46 -2.28
N GLY A 496 -8.79 -7.72 -1.96
CA GLY A 496 -8.16 -8.89 -2.55
C GLY A 496 -6.80 -9.23 -1.92
N ASP A 497 -6.07 -10.08 -2.65
CA ASP A 497 -4.85 -10.69 -2.11
C ASP A 497 -3.57 -9.94 -2.48
N ASP A 498 -3.61 -8.94 -3.38
CA ASP A 498 -2.40 -8.30 -3.91
C ASP A 498 -1.59 -7.53 -2.86
N PHE A 499 -2.28 -6.96 -1.86
CA PHE A 499 -1.67 -6.16 -0.80
C PHE A 499 -2.38 -6.37 0.54
N SER A 500 -1.64 -6.13 1.63
CA SER A 500 -2.16 -6.14 2.98
C SER A 500 -1.41 -5.16 3.87
N SER A 501 -2.10 -4.67 4.88
CA SER A 501 -1.60 -3.84 5.97
C SER A 501 -2.24 -4.28 7.29
N ASP A 502 -1.67 -3.81 8.40
CA ASP A 502 -2.28 -3.97 9.73
C ASP A 502 -3.62 -3.21 9.88
N ASN A 503 -4.02 -2.41 8.88
CA ASN A 503 -5.19 -1.53 8.92
C ASN A 503 -6.25 -1.88 7.84
N ASP A 504 -6.17 -3.04 7.20
CA ASP A 504 -7.08 -3.40 6.09
C ASP A 504 -8.56 -3.30 6.49
N ALA A 505 -8.91 -3.75 7.69
CA ALA A 505 -10.26 -3.63 8.24
C ALA A 505 -10.73 -2.17 8.40
N GLU A 506 -9.81 -1.26 8.71
CA GLU A 506 -10.11 0.17 8.85
C GLU A 506 -10.32 0.82 7.47
N PHE A 507 -9.54 0.46 6.45
CA PHE A 507 -9.77 0.92 5.07
C PHE A 507 -11.12 0.46 4.53
N ASP A 508 -11.50 -0.80 4.75
CA ASP A 508 -12.84 -1.31 4.42
C ASP A 508 -13.95 -0.54 5.16
N ARG A 509 -13.76 -0.28 6.46
CA ARG A 509 -14.71 0.50 7.27
C ARG A 509 -14.87 1.92 6.74
N LEU A 510 -13.78 2.60 6.37
CA LEU A 510 -13.81 3.96 5.81
C LEU A 510 -14.54 4.02 4.48
N PHE A 511 -14.26 3.10 3.55
CA PHE A 511 -14.98 3.00 2.28
C PHE A 511 -16.50 2.86 2.49
N ARG A 512 -16.91 1.89 3.31
CA ARG A 512 -18.34 1.67 3.61
C ARG A 512 -18.95 2.85 4.36
N MET A 513 -18.19 3.54 5.21
CA MET A 513 -18.63 4.76 5.90
C MET A 513 -18.92 5.90 4.91
N HIS A 514 -18.08 6.11 3.89
CA HIS A 514 -18.32 7.12 2.86
C HIS A 514 -19.62 6.83 2.09
N LEU A 515 -19.86 5.58 1.69
CA LEU A 515 -21.13 5.19 1.06
C LEU A 515 -22.32 5.36 2.02
N SER A 516 -22.18 4.92 3.27
CA SER A 516 -23.22 5.05 4.31
C SER A 516 -23.58 6.51 4.61
N THR A 517 -22.65 7.43 4.39
CA THR A 517 -22.86 8.88 4.62
C THR A 517 -23.93 9.42 3.69
N VAL A 518 -24.00 8.93 2.44
CA VAL A 518 -25.04 9.32 1.48
C VAL A 518 -26.43 9.00 2.03
N TYR A 519 -26.64 7.75 2.47
CA TYR A 519 -27.91 7.32 3.07
C TYR A 519 -28.27 8.12 4.33
N LYS A 520 -27.30 8.38 5.20
CA LYS A 520 -27.51 9.19 6.42
C LYS A 520 -27.93 10.63 6.11
N ILE A 521 -27.29 11.29 5.14
CA ILE A 521 -27.64 12.66 4.73
C ILE A 521 -29.04 12.68 4.11
N LEU A 522 -29.37 11.71 3.26
CA LEU A 522 -30.69 11.55 2.65
C LEU A 522 -31.76 11.02 3.62
N LYS A 523 -31.40 10.76 4.89
CA LYS A 523 -32.29 10.21 5.93
C LYS A 523 -32.99 8.91 5.49
N MET A 524 -32.27 8.09 4.74
CA MET A 524 -32.67 6.75 4.33
C MET A 524 -32.05 5.70 5.26
N ASP A 525 -32.68 4.54 5.35
CA ASP A 525 -32.09 3.40 6.04
C ASP A 525 -30.80 2.96 5.32
N ILE A 526 -29.77 2.67 6.11
CA ILE A 526 -28.49 2.19 5.57
C ILE A 526 -28.69 0.74 5.11
N PRO A 527 -28.37 0.41 3.84
CA PRO A 527 -28.46 -0.97 3.39
C PRO A 527 -27.57 -1.91 4.19
N SER A 528 -28.09 -3.09 4.56
CA SER A 528 -27.38 -4.07 5.37
C SER A 528 -26.05 -4.55 4.77
N TYR A 529 -25.91 -4.51 3.44
CA TYR A 529 -24.66 -4.86 2.76
C TYR A 529 -23.52 -3.88 3.07
N LEU A 530 -23.81 -2.62 3.47
CA LEU A 530 -22.79 -1.66 3.92
C LEU A 530 -22.38 -1.86 5.38
N GLU A 531 -23.16 -2.60 6.15
CA GLU A 531 -22.84 -2.94 7.55
C GLU A 531 -21.91 -4.16 7.64
N THR A 532 -21.85 -4.95 6.57
CA THR A 532 -20.97 -6.13 6.47
C THR A 532 -19.64 -5.74 5.81
N PRO A 533 -18.49 -6.12 6.36
CA PRO A 533 -17.20 -5.92 5.71
C PRO A 533 -17.14 -6.55 4.31
N ILE A 534 -16.54 -5.84 3.35
CA ILE A 534 -16.21 -6.38 2.02
C ILE A 534 -15.03 -7.33 2.12
N ILE A 535 -14.02 -6.96 2.93
CA ILE A 535 -12.91 -7.86 3.25
C ILE A 535 -13.49 -9.02 4.07
N GLN A 536 -13.58 -10.17 3.44
CA GLN A 536 -14.13 -11.36 4.05
C GLN A 536 -13.07 -12.42 4.22
N PHE A 537 -13.23 -13.25 5.24
CA PHE A 537 -12.45 -14.47 5.37
C PHE A 537 -12.93 -15.46 4.30
N HIS A 538 -12.32 -15.41 3.12
CA HIS A 538 -12.79 -16.09 1.92
C HIS A 538 -11.89 -17.27 1.51
N GLU A 539 -12.41 -18.12 0.62
CA GLU A 539 -11.65 -19.17 -0.02
C GLU A 539 -10.65 -18.56 -1.01
N VAL A 540 -9.37 -18.85 -0.85
CA VAL A 540 -8.33 -18.47 -1.81
C VAL A 540 -8.31 -19.49 -2.93
N LYS A 541 -8.52 -19.01 -4.17
CA LYS A 541 -8.45 -19.86 -5.36
C LYS A 541 -7.01 -20.30 -5.59
N PRO A 542 -6.71 -21.61 -5.58
CA PRO A 542 -5.35 -22.08 -5.83
C PRO A 542 -4.98 -21.89 -7.31
N GLU A 543 -3.68 -21.84 -7.61
CA GLU A 543 -3.17 -21.81 -8.99
C GLU A 543 -3.64 -23.06 -9.76
N ARG A 544 -3.73 -24.19 -9.05
CA ARG A 544 -4.30 -25.43 -9.54
C ARG A 544 -5.12 -26.09 -8.43
N VAL A 545 -6.30 -26.61 -8.76
CA VAL A 545 -7.08 -27.48 -7.86
C VAL A 545 -6.67 -28.95 -8.04
N PRO A 546 -6.87 -29.83 -7.05
CA PRO A 546 -6.70 -31.27 -7.25
C PRO A 546 -7.62 -31.76 -8.38
N VAL A 547 -7.08 -32.58 -9.28
CA VAL A 547 -7.78 -33.07 -10.50
C VAL A 547 -7.86 -34.60 -10.57
N GLY A 548 -7.14 -35.30 -9.69
CA GLY A 548 -7.15 -36.75 -9.56
C GLY A 548 -6.65 -37.21 -8.19
N PHE A 549 -6.72 -38.51 -7.93
CA PHE A 549 -6.18 -39.07 -6.69
C PHE A 549 -4.65 -39.10 -6.72
N ILE A 550 -4.03 -38.85 -5.56
CA ILE A 550 -2.58 -38.99 -5.39
C ILE A 550 -2.26 -39.94 -4.24
N SER A 551 -1.11 -40.59 -4.32
CA SER A 551 -0.56 -41.46 -3.27
C SER A 551 0.97 -41.34 -3.24
N PRO A 552 1.49 -40.15 -2.86
CA PRO A 552 2.92 -39.87 -2.93
C PRO A 552 3.72 -40.70 -1.93
N THR A 553 4.98 -40.99 -2.27
CA THR A 553 5.93 -41.57 -1.31
C THR A 553 6.43 -40.47 -0.38
N LEU A 554 6.14 -40.55 0.93
CA LEU A 554 6.56 -39.53 1.90
C LEU A 554 8.05 -39.69 2.27
N ASP A 555 8.96 -39.35 1.35
CA ASP A 555 10.41 -39.46 1.55
C ASP A 555 11.13 -38.10 1.65
N GLY A 556 10.37 -37.01 1.56
CA GLY A 556 10.85 -35.64 1.67
C GLY A 556 11.56 -35.17 0.39
N ARG A 557 11.38 -35.86 -0.73
CA ARG A 557 11.98 -35.55 -2.04
C ARG A 557 10.93 -35.74 -3.14
N ILE A 558 11.10 -34.98 -4.22
CA ILE A 558 10.36 -35.25 -5.45
C ILE A 558 11.13 -36.35 -6.17
N THR A 559 10.75 -37.61 -5.96
CA THR A 559 11.45 -38.74 -6.58
C THR A 559 10.87 -39.12 -7.93
N ASP A 560 9.57 -38.91 -8.10
CA ASP A 560 8.90 -39.02 -9.39
C ASP A 560 8.02 -37.78 -9.61
N TYR A 561 8.14 -37.20 -10.82
CA TYR A 561 7.35 -36.06 -11.24
C TYR A 561 5.85 -36.31 -11.13
N PHE A 562 5.41 -37.57 -11.30
CA PHE A 562 4.00 -37.93 -11.28
C PHE A 562 3.36 -37.95 -9.88
N GLU A 563 4.14 -37.96 -8.79
CA GLU A 563 3.61 -38.10 -7.42
C GLU A 563 2.66 -36.98 -7.00
N TRP A 564 2.90 -35.76 -7.50
CA TRP A 564 2.13 -34.56 -7.17
C TRP A 564 1.49 -33.90 -8.40
N LEU A 565 1.48 -34.58 -9.55
CA LEU A 565 1.01 -34.00 -10.81
C LEU A 565 -0.46 -33.59 -10.74
N GLU A 566 -1.29 -34.44 -10.17
CA GLU A 566 -2.75 -34.24 -10.05
C GLU A 566 -3.16 -33.46 -8.78
N ALA A 567 -2.19 -32.99 -7.99
CA ALA A 567 -2.43 -32.26 -6.75
C ALA A 567 -2.76 -30.77 -7.01
N GLY A 568 -3.51 -30.17 -6.09
CA GLY A 568 -3.67 -28.72 -6.05
C GLY A 568 -2.37 -28.02 -5.64
N CYS A 569 -2.19 -26.77 -6.05
CA CYS A 569 -1.00 -25.97 -5.79
C CYS A 569 -1.34 -24.50 -5.53
N ILE A 570 -0.70 -23.93 -4.51
CA ILE A 570 -0.68 -22.49 -4.23
C ILE A 570 0.77 -22.00 -4.30
N ILE A 571 0.98 -20.95 -5.08
CA ILE A 571 2.28 -20.27 -5.20
C ILE A 571 2.28 -19.08 -4.26
N SER A 572 3.27 -19.00 -3.38
CA SER A 572 3.46 -17.81 -2.55
C SER A 572 4.01 -16.66 -3.42
N ARG A 573 3.15 -15.77 -3.92
CA ARG A 573 3.65 -14.64 -4.73
C ARG A 573 4.34 -13.59 -3.85
N ARG A 574 5.36 -12.91 -4.37
CA ARG A 574 5.95 -11.72 -3.71
C ARG A 574 4.89 -10.62 -3.65
N HIS A 575 4.36 -10.33 -2.47
CA HIS A 575 3.51 -9.17 -2.26
C HIS A 575 4.43 -7.94 -2.13
N ARG A 576 4.18 -6.89 -2.92
CA ARG A 576 4.93 -5.62 -2.86
C ARG A 576 4.27 -4.68 -1.84
N GLY A 577 4.26 -5.05 -0.56
CA GLY A 577 3.80 -4.16 0.50
C GLY A 577 4.81 -3.03 0.77
N THR A 578 4.33 -1.82 1.06
CA THR A 578 5.15 -0.65 1.48
C THR A 578 5.42 -0.61 2.98
N MET A 579 4.84 -1.52 3.77
CA MET A 579 5.16 -1.71 5.18
C MET A 579 5.31 -3.21 5.49
N TYR A 580 6.33 -3.55 6.26
CA TYR A 580 6.80 -4.89 6.64
C TYR A 580 7.35 -5.78 5.51
N LYS A 581 8.67 -6.00 5.54
CA LYS A 581 9.27 -7.23 5.01
C LYS A 581 8.78 -8.38 5.89
N SER A 582 7.80 -9.17 5.47
CA SER A 582 7.74 -10.54 5.95
C SER A 582 8.88 -11.32 5.29
N GLU A 583 9.73 -11.95 6.08
CA GLU A 583 10.65 -12.97 5.57
C GLU A 583 9.79 -14.14 5.05
N ARG A 584 10.06 -14.59 3.82
CA ARG A 584 9.31 -15.67 3.17
C ARG A 584 10.02 -16.99 3.40
N PHE A 585 9.30 -18.03 3.82
CA PHE A 585 9.88 -19.33 4.13
C PHE A 585 9.51 -20.45 3.14
N LEU A 586 8.33 -20.38 2.48
CA LEU A 586 7.84 -21.38 1.52
C LEU A 586 7.71 -20.81 0.10
N ASP A 587 8.09 -21.59 -0.90
CA ASP A 587 7.94 -21.26 -2.31
C ASP A 587 6.53 -21.63 -2.81
N GLU A 588 6.21 -22.92 -2.69
CA GLU A 588 4.98 -23.55 -3.17
C GLU A 588 4.39 -24.46 -2.09
N ILE A 589 3.06 -24.60 -2.11
CA ILE A 589 2.29 -25.45 -1.21
C ILE A 589 1.39 -26.34 -2.06
N TYR A 590 1.57 -27.64 -1.96
CA TYR A 590 0.76 -28.63 -2.64
C TYR A 590 -0.16 -29.35 -1.68
N TYR A 591 -1.36 -29.67 -2.15
CA TYR A 591 -2.33 -30.47 -1.39
C TYR A 591 -3.12 -31.38 -2.32
N GLY A 592 -3.43 -32.58 -1.86
CA GLY A 592 -4.23 -33.55 -2.60
C GLY A 592 -4.62 -34.71 -1.72
N PHE A 593 -5.26 -35.72 -2.27
CA PHE A 593 -5.88 -36.77 -1.47
C PHE A 593 -6.01 -38.09 -2.22
N ASP A 594 -6.14 -39.17 -1.47
CA ASP A 594 -6.80 -40.41 -1.91
C ASP A 594 -8.16 -40.54 -1.21
N LEU A 595 -8.83 -41.69 -1.31
CA LEU A 595 -10.13 -41.91 -0.64
C LEU A 595 -10.08 -41.84 0.89
N ASN A 596 -8.91 -41.98 1.50
CA ASN A 596 -8.72 -42.14 2.93
C ASN A 596 -7.87 -41.03 3.55
N ASN A 597 -6.95 -40.44 2.80
CA ASN A 597 -5.91 -39.56 3.31
C ASN A 597 -5.87 -38.22 2.59
N LEU A 598 -5.64 -37.16 3.37
CA LEU A 598 -5.16 -35.87 2.91
C LEU A 598 -3.63 -35.89 2.91
N TYR A 599 -3.03 -35.41 1.82
CA TYR A 599 -1.60 -35.23 1.64
C TYR A 599 -1.27 -33.75 1.49
N ILE A 600 -0.21 -33.29 2.16
CA ILE A 600 0.27 -31.92 2.06
C ILE A 600 1.77 -31.94 1.82
N ARG A 601 2.22 -31.11 0.88
CA ARG A 601 3.62 -30.86 0.60
C ARG A 601 3.95 -29.38 0.72
N LEU A 602 5.02 -29.06 1.44
CA LEU A 602 5.54 -27.72 1.62
C LEU A 602 6.93 -27.66 1.01
N ASP A 603 7.18 -26.65 0.18
CA ASP A 603 8.47 -26.45 -0.48
C ASP A 603 9.20 -25.27 0.18
N PRO A 604 10.20 -25.49 1.05
CA PRO A 604 10.99 -24.42 1.61
C PRO A 604 11.82 -23.71 0.54
N ILE A 605 11.99 -22.38 0.66
CA ILE A 605 12.84 -21.63 -0.27
C ILE A 605 14.30 -22.06 -0.10
N LEU A 606 14.94 -22.39 -1.22
CA LEU A 606 16.33 -22.83 -1.27
C LEU A 606 17.28 -21.72 -0.77
N ASN A 607 18.22 -22.09 0.10
CA ASN A 607 19.26 -21.23 0.71
C ASN A 607 18.82 -20.29 1.83
N LEU A 608 17.62 -20.45 2.43
CA LEU A 608 17.35 -19.85 3.75
C LEU A 608 18.04 -20.65 4.85
N GLU A 609 18.79 -19.97 5.72
CA GLU A 609 19.19 -20.51 7.01
C GLU A 609 17.95 -20.54 7.92
N LEU A 610 17.29 -21.69 7.98
CA LEU A 610 16.13 -21.88 8.86
C LEU A 610 16.61 -22.03 10.30
N GLU A 611 16.13 -21.17 11.19
CA GLU A 611 16.38 -21.31 12.63
C GLU A 611 15.71 -22.58 13.17
N GLU A 612 16.42 -23.34 14.03
CA GLU A 612 15.96 -24.64 14.53
C GLU A 612 14.66 -24.58 15.35
N ASP A 613 14.30 -23.40 15.88
CA ASP A 613 13.14 -23.19 16.74
C ASP A 613 11.83 -22.83 16.01
N ILE A 614 11.87 -22.76 14.67
CA ILE A 614 10.66 -22.55 13.87
C ILE A 614 9.84 -23.86 13.82
N THR A 615 8.54 -23.74 14.09
CA THR A 615 7.54 -24.80 14.09
C THR A 615 6.52 -24.54 12.99
N ALA A 616 6.21 -25.55 12.18
CA ALA A 616 5.09 -25.50 11.25
C ALA A 616 3.83 -26.06 11.90
N LYS A 617 2.70 -25.40 11.61
CA LYS A 617 1.37 -25.77 12.07
C LYS A 617 0.43 -25.75 10.88
N ILE A 618 -0.02 -26.93 10.46
CA ILE A 618 -1.08 -27.05 9.45
C ILE A 618 -2.41 -27.19 10.19
N VAL A 619 -3.30 -26.23 9.97
CA VAL A 619 -4.62 -26.15 10.60
C VAL A 619 -5.68 -26.56 9.58
N VAL A 620 -6.43 -27.61 9.90
CA VAL A 620 -7.62 -28.02 9.16
C VAL A 620 -8.83 -27.74 10.05
N PHE A 621 -9.79 -26.98 9.54
CA PHE A 621 -10.92 -26.54 10.35
C PHE A 621 -12.25 -26.46 9.58
N ASP A 622 -13.31 -26.84 10.28
CA ASP A 622 -14.71 -26.73 9.89
C ASP A 622 -15.54 -26.25 11.10
N ASP A 623 -16.36 -27.12 11.69
CA ASP A 623 -16.94 -27.02 13.03
C ASP A 623 -15.90 -27.31 14.15
N TRP A 624 -14.84 -28.06 13.83
CA TRP A 624 -13.72 -28.39 14.72
C TRP A 624 -12.42 -27.88 14.14
N GLU A 625 -11.41 -27.65 14.98
CA GLU A 625 -10.09 -27.25 14.53
C GLU A 625 -9.05 -28.31 14.91
N PHE A 626 -8.36 -28.84 13.91
CA PHE A 626 -7.27 -29.80 14.07
C PHE A 626 -5.94 -29.17 13.65
N ARG A 627 -4.88 -29.41 14.43
CA ARG A 627 -3.56 -28.83 14.20
C ARG A 627 -2.52 -29.93 14.10
N MET A 628 -1.83 -30.01 12.97
CA MET A 628 -0.65 -30.85 12.77
C MET A 628 0.58 -29.99 13.02
N VAL A 629 1.33 -30.29 14.09
CA VAL A 629 2.45 -29.45 14.57
C VAL A 629 3.76 -30.23 14.49
N PHE A 630 4.77 -29.66 13.84
CA PHE A 630 6.10 -30.27 13.70
C PHE A 630 7.21 -29.21 13.54
N PRO A 631 8.47 -29.54 13.90
CA PRO A 631 9.58 -28.61 13.72
C PRO A 631 9.85 -28.35 12.23
N PHE A 632 9.90 -27.08 11.84
CA PHE A 632 10.18 -26.62 10.47
C PHE A 632 11.66 -26.30 10.25
N GLY A 633 12.39 -25.91 11.31
CA GLY A 633 13.81 -25.58 11.25
C GLY A 633 14.76 -26.78 11.11
N LYS A 634 14.26 -28.00 11.28
CA LYS A 634 15.08 -29.21 11.41
C LYS A 634 14.73 -30.23 10.34
N LYS A 635 15.73 -30.71 9.60
CA LYS A 635 15.58 -31.85 8.66
C LYS A 635 15.38 -33.17 9.40
N ASP A 636 14.94 -34.20 8.68
CA ASP A 636 14.71 -35.55 9.18
C ASP A 636 13.60 -35.62 10.25
N VAL A 637 12.53 -34.85 10.05
CA VAL A 637 11.32 -34.92 10.87
C VAL A 637 10.60 -36.23 10.57
N ALA A 638 10.48 -37.10 11.57
CA ALA A 638 9.86 -38.42 11.42
C ALA A 638 8.40 -38.49 11.91
N SER A 639 7.94 -37.48 12.68
CA SER A 639 6.60 -37.47 13.27
C SER A 639 6.08 -36.03 13.47
N TYR A 640 4.76 -35.84 13.40
CA TYR A 640 4.09 -34.62 13.83
C TYR A 640 3.10 -34.91 14.97
N THR A 641 2.80 -33.91 15.79
CA THR A 641 1.78 -34.03 16.83
C THR A 641 0.45 -33.48 16.33
N LEU A 642 -0.62 -34.29 16.46
CA LEU A 642 -1.98 -33.90 16.16
C LEU A 642 -2.65 -33.35 17.44
N PHE A 643 -3.20 -32.14 17.33
CA PHE A 643 -4.02 -31.52 18.37
C PHE A 643 -5.44 -31.26 17.87
N LYS A 644 -6.40 -31.24 18.80
CA LYS A 644 -7.76 -30.76 18.58
C LYS A 644 -8.02 -29.53 19.45
N ALA A 645 -8.56 -28.47 18.86
CA ALA A 645 -8.95 -27.26 19.57
C ALA A 645 -10.48 -27.15 19.66
N GLY A 646 -10.99 -26.78 20.84
CA GLY A 646 -12.41 -26.60 21.12
C GLY A 646 -12.66 -26.06 22.53
N ASN A 647 -13.70 -25.25 22.71
CA ASN A 647 -14.09 -24.65 24.00
C ASN A 647 -12.93 -23.91 24.73
N GLY A 648 -12.08 -23.22 23.98
CA GLY A 648 -10.94 -22.46 24.51
C GLY A 648 -9.77 -23.30 25.02
N ARG A 649 -9.74 -24.61 24.73
CA ARG A 649 -8.64 -25.52 25.09
C ARG A 649 -8.08 -26.21 23.85
N ILE A 650 -6.79 -26.57 23.92
CA ILE A 650 -6.08 -27.35 22.90
C ILE A 650 -5.65 -28.65 23.55
N GLU A 651 -6.09 -29.78 23.01
CA GLU A 651 -5.80 -31.11 23.52
C GLU A 651 -4.92 -31.88 22.54
N LYS A 652 -3.83 -32.47 23.04
CA LYS A 652 -2.99 -33.38 22.26
C LYS A 652 -3.75 -34.69 22.05
N ILE A 653 -3.92 -35.10 20.79
CA ILE A 653 -4.57 -36.35 20.42
C ILE A 653 -3.54 -37.48 20.38
N LYS A 654 -2.54 -37.36 19.50
CA LYS A 654 -1.45 -38.34 19.34
C LYS A 654 -0.30 -37.78 18.49
N ASP A 655 0.81 -38.50 18.47
CA ASP A 655 1.88 -38.30 17.49
C ASP A 655 1.65 -39.24 16.29
N ILE A 656 1.96 -38.79 15.08
CA ILE A 656 1.73 -39.53 13.83
C ILE A 656 3.02 -39.55 13.01
N ASP A 657 3.49 -40.75 12.67
CA ASP A 657 4.75 -41.00 11.96
C ASP A 657 4.57 -40.99 10.43
N LYS A 658 3.77 -40.05 9.93
CA LYS A 658 3.43 -39.89 8.51
C LYS A 658 3.87 -38.52 8.00
N ILE A 659 5.15 -38.22 8.21
CA ILE A 659 5.82 -37.02 7.71
C ILE A 659 7.26 -37.34 7.40
N ASN A 660 7.83 -36.65 6.40
CA ASN A 660 9.25 -36.65 6.14
C ASN A 660 9.71 -35.26 5.69
N TYR A 661 10.95 -34.90 6.01
CA TYR A 661 11.55 -33.64 5.59
C TYR A 661 13.00 -33.85 5.16
N ASN A 662 13.26 -33.72 3.86
CA ASN A 662 14.62 -33.72 3.29
C ASN A 662 14.91 -32.46 2.48
N ARG A 663 14.38 -32.37 1.26
CA ARG A 663 14.41 -31.16 0.41
C ARG A 663 13.07 -30.44 0.46
N ILE A 664 11.99 -31.19 0.50
CA ILE A 664 10.62 -30.74 0.72
C ILE A 664 10.08 -31.41 1.99
N ILE A 665 8.98 -30.90 2.50
CA ILE A 665 8.24 -31.52 3.60
C ILE A 665 7.00 -32.17 3.01
N GLU A 666 6.77 -33.44 3.32
CA GLU A 666 5.59 -34.18 2.88
C GLU A 666 4.96 -34.86 4.07
N LEU A 667 3.65 -34.74 4.23
CA LEU A 667 2.91 -35.44 5.27
C LEU A 667 1.57 -35.96 4.78
N SER A 668 1.04 -36.95 5.51
CA SER A 668 -0.33 -37.41 5.33
C SER A 668 -1.09 -37.51 6.65
N ILE A 669 -2.40 -37.33 6.55
CA ILE A 669 -3.35 -37.52 7.65
C ILE A 669 -4.62 -38.21 7.14
N PRO A 670 -5.07 -39.30 7.79
CA PRO A 670 -6.35 -39.90 7.45
C PRO A 670 -7.52 -38.95 7.74
N PHE A 671 -8.50 -38.87 6.85
CA PHE A 671 -9.70 -38.03 7.05
C PHE A 671 -10.46 -38.38 8.33
N SER A 672 -10.43 -39.66 8.74
CA SER A 672 -11.03 -40.13 9.98
C SER A 672 -10.42 -39.49 11.24
N GLU A 673 -9.14 -39.09 11.21
CA GLU A 673 -8.49 -38.38 12.32
C GLU A 673 -8.92 -36.92 12.43
N LEU A 674 -9.41 -36.37 11.31
CA LEU A 674 -9.96 -35.02 11.20
C LEU A 674 -11.47 -34.98 11.40
N ASN A 675 -12.11 -36.12 11.69
CA ASN A 675 -13.57 -36.28 11.73
C ASN A 675 -14.29 -35.88 10.42
N LEU A 676 -13.60 -35.93 9.28
CA LEU A 676 -14.14 -35.57 7.99
C LEU A 676 -14.63 -36.82 7.22
N LYS A 677 -15.75 -36.69 6.50
CA LYS A 677 -16.35 -37.73 5.65
C LYS A 677 -16.44 -37.26 4.20
N ALA A 678 -16.62 -38.20 3.28
CA ALA A 678 -16.78 -37.90 1.86
C ALA A 678 -17.90 -36.86 1.63
N GLY A 679 -17.58 -35.80 0.88
CA GLY A 679 -18.45 -34.66 0.62
C GLY A 679 -18.38 -33.52 1.64
N ASP A 680 -17.76 -33.72 2.81
CA ASP A 680 -17.55 -32.65 3.77
C ASP A 680 -16.55 -31.63 3.21
N ALA A 681 -16.73 -30.36 3.60
CA ALA A 681 -15.86 -29.27 3.22
C ALA A 681 -15.06 -28.81 4.44
N ALA A 682 -13.74 -28.76 4.30
CA ALA A 682 -12.81 -28.31 5.33
C ALA A 682 -11.92 -27.18 4.81
N LYS A 683 -11.50 -26.31 5.73
CA LYS A 683 -10.66 -25.15 5.44
C LYS A 683 -9.25 -25.44 5.90
N ILE A 684 -8.25 -25.08 5.11
CA ILE A 684 -6.84 -25.29 5.45
C ILE A 684 -6.13 -23.94 5.53
N ASN A 685 -5.32 -23.77 6.58
CA ASN A 685 -4.25 -22.79 6.60
C ASN A 685 -2.98 -23.40 7.17
N ILE A 686 -1.83 -22.83 6.81
CA ILE A 686 -0.51 -23.25 7.27
C ILE A 686 0.13 -22.05 7.95
N LYS A 687 0.69 -22.26 9.12
CA LYS A 687 1.35 -21.24 9.93
C LYS A 687 2.76 -21.67 10.25
N LEU A 688 3.70 -20.75 10.18
CA LEU A 688 5.04 -20.92 10.71
C LEU A 688 5.14 -20.08 11.97
N GLU A 689 5.64 -20.69 13.04
CA GLU A 689 5.69 -20.07 14.36
C GLU A 689 7.09 -20.20 14.97
N LYS A 690 7.57 -19.14 15.62
CA LYS A 690 8.79 -19.16 16.43
C LYS A 690 8.42 -19.02 17.91
N GLY A 691 8.38 -20.12 18.64
CA GLY A 691 7.74 -20.15 19.96
C GLY A 691 6.22 -20.04 19.87
N GLU A 692 5.61 -19.03 20.50
CA GLU A 692 4.16 -18.75 20.38
C GLU A 692 3.81 -17.71 19.30
N MET A 693 4.81 -17.17 18.61
CA MET A 693 4.66 -16.12 17.60
C MET A 693 4.40 -16.74 16.23
N GLU A 694 3.35 -16.30 15.54
CA GLU A 694 3.18 -16.53 14.10
C GLU A 694 4.13 -15.60 13.32
N ILE A 695 5.09 -16.17 12.59
CA ILE A 695 6.03 -15.45 11.72
C ILE A 695 5.56 -15.44 10.26
N GLU A 696 4.77 -16.43 9.85
CA GLU A 696 4.20 -16.49 8.51
C GLU A 696 2.92 -17.33 8.46
N ARG A 697 2.02 -17.01 7.52
CA ARG A 697 0.75 -17.69 7.31
C ARG A 697 0.43 -17.85 5.82
N TYR A 698 -0.15 -19.00 5.47
CA TYR A 698 -0.54 -19.38 4.12
C TYR A 698 -1.95 -19.97 4.07
N PRO A 699 -2.83 -19.47 3.19
CA PRO A 699 -2.69 -18.17 2.52
C PRO A 699 -2.65 -17.03 3.56
N GLN A 700 -2.01 -15.89 3.22
CA GLN A 700 -1.87 -14.76 4.16
C GLN A 700 -3.24 -14.29 4.67
N LYS A 701 -4.22 -14.18 3.77
CA LYS A 701 -5.65 -13.96 4.05
C LYS A 701 -6.46 -15.16 3.56
N GLY A 702 -7.61 -15.41 4.18
CA GLY A 702 -8.52 -16.49 3.76
C GLY A 702 -8.04 -17.90 4.14
N PHE A 703 -8.49 -18.90 3.37
CA PHE A 703 -8.17 -20.32 3.56
C PHE A 703 -8.22 -21.10 2.24
N ILE A 704 -7.56 -22.25 2.18
CA ILE A 704 -7.75 -23.22 1.09
C ILE A 704 -9.01 -24.02 1.40
N LEU A 705 -9.96 -24.08 0.46
CA LEU A 705 -11.10 -24.98 0.61
C LEU A 705 -10.72 -26.38 0.09
N LEU A 706 -11.00 -27.39 0.91
CA LEU A 706 -10.86 -28.79 0.58
C LEU A 706 -12.23 -29.45 0.68
N THR A 707 -12.66 -30.11 -0.39
CA THR A 707 -13.80 -31.04 -0.32
C THR A 707 -13.26 -32.47 -0.27
N VAL A 708 -13.67 -33.24 0.74
CA VAL A 708 -13.23 -34.64 0.89
C VAL A 708 -13.77 -35.45 -0.28
N PRO A 709 -12.92 -36.19 -1.02
CA PRO A 709 -13.36 -36.90 -2.20
C PRO A 709 -14.30 -38.05 -1.87
N ASP A 710 -15.12 -38.42 -2.85
CA ASP A 710 -15.83 -39.69 -2.90
C ASP A 710 -15.31 -40.56 -4.05
N GLU A 711 -15.83 -41.77 -4.20
CA GLU A 711 -15.47 -42.69 -5.29
C GLU A 711 -15.79 -42.16 -6.71
N ASN A 712 -16.53 -41.05 -6.82
CA ASN A 712 -16.91 -40.44 -8.08
C ASN A 712 -16.02 -39.24 -8.45
N PHE A 713 -15.13 -38.79 -7.57
CA PHE A 713 -14.30 -37.59 -7.76
C PHE A 713 -13.64 -37.54 -9.15
N GLU A 714 -12.88 -38.58 -9.53
CA GLU A 714 -12.23 -38.62 -10.85
C GLU A 714 -13.26 -38.63 -11.99
N LYS A 715 -14.38 -39.34 -11.87
CA LYS A 715 -15.43 -39.34 -12.91
C LYS A 715 -16.06 -37.96 -13.10
N ILE A 716 -16.12 -37.14 -12.05
CA ILE A 716 -16.62 -35.77 -12.11
C ILE A 716 -15.58 -34.88 -12.81
N MET A 717 -14.31 -34.95 -12.42
CA MET A 717 -13.24 -34.12 -12.99
C MET A 717 -13.00 -34.40 -14.48
N TRP A 718 -13.17 -35.64 -14.94
CA TRP A 718 -13.04 -36.01 -16.36
C TRP A 718 -14.20 -35.56 -17.26
N ARG A 719 -15.30 -35.04 -16.69
CA ARG A 719 -16.46 -34.52 -17.44
C ARG A 719 -16.48 -33.00 -17.59
N VAL A 720 -15.58 -32.29 -16.91
CA VAL A 720 -15.50 -30.82 -16.88
C VAL A 720 -14.53 -30.31 -17.94
#